data_AF-A0A926BD80-F1
#
_entry.id   AF-A0A926BD80-F1
#
_cell.length_a   1.000
_cell.length_b   1.000
_cell.length_c   1.000
_cell.angle_alpha   90.00
_cell.angle_beta   90.00
_cell.angle_gamma   90.00
#
_symmetry.space_group_name_H-M   'P 1'
#
loop_
_entity.id
_entity.type
_entity.pdbx_description
1 polymer ?
#
loop_
_entity_poly.entity_id
_entity_poly.type
_entity_poly.pdbx_seq_one_letter_code
_entity_poly.pdbx_strand_id
1 'polypeptide(L)'
;MPIMSVLSRRQLLLNSILTLPIVASLPASARPARREEDSLLPVDPTSVGFLPDRLAIADTLVAHAVADGRVPGAVFLVGRRGAIVLHKAYGNAVLRPASIPMTTDTVFDLASLTKPVATATAVMQLVEQGRVGLETPVADYLPIFAKAVDDRSRITVRHLLTHAAGFPAGGAYAGKTRTLSQIVEEIAQSRQMSPPGERFLYSDFSFITLGAIVEAVSGETLDQYTKRQLFAPLGMDSSGYQPAMGLADRVAATTSGDALPAIAGRVHDPTAQALGGVAGHAGLFSTASDLARFCQMLLGGGERNGVRVLKPGTVAQMTAKQSPFIAEARAFGWDLDSAYSIRGAFPPGSFGHTGFTGTSLWIDPLTETFVILLTNAVHARPSSSSTVIPLRREISTVVASAIADLPPGPGRIPAKMPASLDDQVVVQTGLDVLQSEMFARLRGRKVGVVCNHTAVDRQGRHLADLIVENGAINLVAFFAPEHGIRGEVDASVGDSVDAKTGHRVYSLYNLKLPKEQRYRPTPAQFAGIDTLVFDIQDIGARYYTYIATLGYCMERAAKLGIKVIVLDRPNPLGGLLVEGPILDAKLSGQFTAYHTLPITHGLTIGELAMVYNAERKIGANIEIVKMPNWNRRLLWDQTGLPWVNPSPNIRNVREAALYPGIGFLEGLPLSVGRGTDMPFEIIGGPWIDGVVLADWMSKLRLPGVSFVPTRFTPTSSKHKGVLCGGVQVNLWDRRICRPSELGIYLIDALARLYPAKLPAATLYEMRSMVGNETIPAAIARGEMPETIIASWSADVETWRKRRAPFLLY
;
A
#
# COMPACT_ATOMS: atom_id res chain seq x y z
N MET A 1 -12.04 16.17 -82.54
CA MET A 1 -13.50 16.12 -82.34
C MET A 1 -13.98 14.69 -82.55
N PRO A 2 -15.02 14.19 -81.86
CA PRO A 2 -15.27 14.11 -80.40
C PRO A 2 -15.44 12.60 -79.97
N ILE A 3 -15.66 12.15 -78.71
CA ILE A 3 -16.83 12.27 -77.81
C ILE A 3 -16.48 11.70 -76.39
N MET A 4 -17.24 12.17 -75.39
CA MET A 4 -17.37 11.89 -73.94
C MET A 4 -17.33 10.42 -73.41
N SER A 5 -16.94 10.21 -72.12
CA SER A 5 -17.85 9.87 -70.97
C SER A 5 -17.18 9.21 -69.72
N VAL A 6 -17.42 9.77 -68.53
CA VAL A 6 -17.93 9.17 -67.25
C VAL A 6 -17.25 7.99 -66.51
N LEU A 7 -16.89 8.28 -65.23
CA LEU A 7 -16.85 7.50 -63.95
C LEU A 7 -16.18 6.11 -63.78
N SER A 8 -15.32 6.07 -62.76
CA SER A 8 -15.32 5.16 -61.57
C SER A 8 -14.13 4.19 -61.33
N ARG A 9 -13.60 4.32 -60.09
CA ARG A 9 -13.05 3.31 -59.15
C ARG A 9 -11.77 2.50 -59.45
N ARG A 10 -10.90 2.61 -58.42
CA ARG A 10 -10.04 1.59 -57.74
C ARG A 10 -8.60 1.33 -58.23
N GLN A 11 -7.73 1.27 -57.20
CA GLN A 11 -6.54 0.44 -56.99
C GLN A 11 -5.17 0.87 -57.55
N LEU A 12 -4.34 1.32 -56.60
CA LEU A 12 -3.00 0.82 -56.20
C LEU A 12 -1.91 0.51 -57.26
N LEU A 13 -0.82 1.27 -57.07
CA LEU A 13 0.62 0.93 -57.07
C LEU A 13 1.45 0.98 -58.37
N LEU A 14 2.46 1.85 -58.27
CA LEU A 14 3.86 1.81 -58.79
C LEU A 14 4.04 1.50 -60.29
N ASN A 15 4.83 2.25 -61.07
CA ASN A 15 6.15 2.78 -60.72
C ASN A 15 6.67 3.78 -61.78
N SER A 16 7.45 4.75 -61.29
CA SER A 16 8.62 5.37 -61.94
C SER A 16 8.42 6.28 -63.17
N ILE A 17 8.78 7.57 -63.03
CA ILE A 17 9.93 8.19 -63.70
C ILE A 17 10.16 9.61 -63.16
N LEU A 18 11.44 9.96 -63.02
CA LEU A 18 12.01 11.24 -62.60
C LEU A 18 11.36 12.47 -63.24
N THR A 19 11.28 13.56 -62.49
CA THR A 19 11.56 14.94 -62.97
C THR A 19 11.60 15.92 -61.77
N LEU A 20 12.70 16.66 -61.64
CA LEU A 20 12.73 17.94 -60.90
C LEU A 20 11.97 18.99 -61.72
N PRO A 21 11.17 19.86 -61.08
CA PRO A 21 11.55 21.28 -61.12
C PRO A 21 11.19 22.12 -59.89
N ILE A 22 11.88 23.26 -59.87
CA ILE A 22 11.74 24.52 -59.12
C ILE A 22 10.27 24.92 -58.84
N VAL A 23 9.99 25.34 -57.60
CA VAL A 23 8.71 25.98 -57.20
C VAL A 23 8.96 27.39 -56.67
N ALA A 24 8.24 28.33 -57.28
CA ALA A 24 8.14 29.73 -56.90
C ALA A 24 7.27 29.95 -55.64
N SER A 25 7.52 31.08 -55.00
CA SER A 25 7.01 31.54 -53.70
C SER A 25 5.49 31.61 -53.56
N LEU A 26 4.99 31.09 -52.42
CA LEU A 26 3.63 31.26 -51.88
C LEU A 26 3.68 32.10 -50.58
N PRO A 27 2.60 32.82 -50.23
CA PRO A 27 2.60 33.81 -49.15
C PRO A 27 2.74 33.15 -47.78
N ALA A 28 3.33 33.90 -46.84
CA ALA A 28 3.56 33.50 -45.46
C ALA A 28 2.31 32.88 -44.83
N SER A 29 2.30 31.55 -44.76
CA SER A 29 1.35 30.76 -44.00
C SER A 29 1.42 31.18 -42.54
N ALA A 30 0.28 31.61 -41.99
CA ALA A 30 0.12 31.90 -40.58
C ALA A 30 0.64 30.71 -39.76
N ARG A 31 1.59 31.00 -38.87
CA ARG A 31 2.07 30.03 -37.86
C ARG A 31 0.84 29.38 -37.22
N PRO A 32 0.80 28.04 -37.10
CA PRO A 32 -0.27 27.40 -36.35
C PRO A 32 -0.28 28.03 -34.96
N ALA A 33 -1.46 28.43 -34.50
CA ALA A 33 -1.66 28.94 -33.15
C ALA A 33 -0.93 28.01 -32.18
N ARG A 34 0.02 28.58 -31.40
CA ARG A 34 0.66 27.87 -30.29
C ARG A 34 -0.47 27.24 -29.47
N ARG A 35 -0.47 25.91 -29.34
CA ARG A 35 -1.21 25.25 -28.26
C ARG A 35 -0.88 25.99 -26.97
N GLU A 36 -1.92 26.34 -26.22
CA GLU A 36 -1.83 27.04 -24.93
C GLU A 36 -0.73 26.44 -24.04
N GLU A 37 -0.06 27.32 -23.30
CA GLU A 37 1.28 27.23 -22.69
C GLU A 37 1.67 25.87 -22.06
N ASP A 38 2.58 25.14 -22.72
CA ASP A 38 3.35 24.00 -22.16
C ASP A 38 4.58 24.50 -21.37
N SER A 39 4.40 25.54 -20.55
CA SER A 39 5.49 26.20 -19.84
C SER A 39 5.95 25.37 -18.64
N LEU A 40 7.16 24.81 -18.70
CA LEU A 40 7.86 24.22 -17.55
C LEU A 40 8.57 25.29 -16.69
N LEU A 41 8.16 26.57 -16.82
CA LEU A 41 8.70 27.63 -15.98
C LEU A 41 8.19 27.48 -14.54
N PRO A 42 9.04 27.73 -13.54
CA PRO A 42 8.61 27.73 -12.15
C PRO A 42 7.48 28.73 -11.89
N VAL A 43 6.39 28.28 -11.28
CA VAL A 43 5.34 29.12 -10.70
C VAL A 43 5.64 29.40 -9.22
N ASP A 44 4.91 30.34 -8.63
CA ASP A 44 4.99 30.62 -7.19
C ASP A 44 4.70 29.34 -6.38
N PRO A 45 5.61 28.88 -5.50
CA PRO A 45 5.39 27.69 -4.68
C PRO A 45 4.10 27.72 -3.85
N THR A 46 3.66 28.90 -3.40
CA THR A 46 2.41 29.05 -2.62
C THR A 46 1.17 28.68 -3.44
N SER A 47 1.18 28.91 -4.76
CA SER A 47 0.05 28.63 -5.65
C SER A 47 -0.32 27.16 -5.72
N VAL A 48 0.65 26.28 -5.45
CA VAL A 48 0.45 24.83 -5.37
C VAL A 48 0.71 24.31 -3.96
N GLY A 49 0.62 25.16 -2.93
CA GLY A 49 0.54 24.75 -1.54
C GLY A 49 1.87 24.41 -0.84
N PHE A 50 3.00 24.92 -1.34
CA PHE A 50 4.26 24.86 -0.61
C PHE A 50 4.43 26.05 0.35
N LEU A 51 5.13 25.83 1.45
CA LEU A 51 5.75 26.85 2.30
C LEU A 51 7.07 27.28 1.63
N PRO A 52 7.17 28.50 1.06
CA PRO A 52 8.33 28.93 0.28
C PRO A 52 9.65 28.86 1.07
N ASP A 53 9.63 29.32 2.32
CA ASP A 53 10.82 29.32 3.18
C ASP A 53 11.36 27.91 3.43
N ARG A 54 10.47 26.92 3.56
CA ARG A 54 10.90 25.52 3.73
C ARG A 54 11.40 24.92 2.43
N LEU A 55 10.77 25.24 1.30
CA LEU A 55 11.24 24.77 -0.01
C LEU A 55 12.62 25.37 -0.36
N ALA A 56 12.90 26.61 0.06
CA ALA A 56 14.19 27.28 -0.11
C ALA A 56 15.34 26.56 0.64
N ILE A 57 15.04 25.79 1.70
CA ILE A 57 16.04 24.96 2.37
C ILE A 57 16.54 23.86 1.41
N ALA A 58 15.66 23.25 0.60
CA ALA A 58 16.05 22.21 -0.34
C ALA A 58 16.96 22.76 -1.46
N ASP A 59 16.63 23.96 -1.96
CA ASP A 59 17.47 24.73 -2.89
C ASP A 59 18.86 24.99 -2.29
N THR A 60 18.90 25.48 -1.05
CA THR A 60 20.14 25.75 -0.31
C THR A 60 21.00 24.50 -0.11
N LEU A 61 20.39 23.35 0.17
CA LEU A 61 21.10 22.08 0.32
C LEU A 61 21.84 21.67 -0.97
N VAL A 62 21.23 21.88 -2.14
CA VAL A 62 21.88 21.61 -3.43
C VAL A 62 23.02 22.59 -3.68
N ALA A 63 22.79 23.88 -3.42
CA ALA A 63 23.82 24.91 -3.56
C ALA A 63 25.05 24.62 -2.70
N HIS A 64 24.85 24.27 -1.42
CA HIS A 64 25.92 23.87 -0.51
C HIS A 64 26.63 22.59 -0.98
N ALA A 65 25.89 21.59 -1.46
CA ALA A 65 26.53 20.37 -1.96
C ALA A 65 27.49 20.63 -3.13
N VAL A 66 27.18 21.62 -3.99
CA VAL A 66 28.09 22.05 -5.04
C VAL A 66 29.24 22.88 -4.48
N ALA A 67 28.97 23.86 -3.62
CA ALA A 67 29.98 24.74 -3.03
C ALA A 67 31.03 23.96 -2.21
N ASP A 68 30.59 22.95 -1.46
CA ASP A 68 31.43 22.07 -0.66
C ASP A 68 32.18 21.03 -1.51
N GLY A 69 31.98 21.02 -2.83
CA GLY A 69 32.61 20.08 -3.75
C GLY A 69 32.11 18.64 -3.60
N ARG A 70 30.93 18.41 -3.00
CA ARG A 70 30.33 17.06 -2.88
C ARG A 70 29.90 16.52 -4.24
N VAL A 71 29.46 17.40 -5.14
CA VAL A 71 29.18 17.12 -6.56
C VAL A 71 29.67 18.30 -7.42
N PRO A 72 30.13 18.09 -8.68
CA PRO A 72 30.57 19.18 -9.56
C PRO A 72 29.46 20.17 -9.94
N GLY A 73 28.27 19.64 -10.18
CA GLY A 73 27.10 20.41 -10.55
C GLY A 73 25.84 19.57 -10.47
N ALA A 74 24.70 20.24 -10.50
CA ALA A 74 23.39 19.63 -10.40
C ALA A 74 22.33 20.42 -11.17
N VAL A 75 21.30 19.73 -11.64
CA VAL A 75 19.99 20.30 -11.96
C VAL A 75 18.98 19.76 -10.97
N PHE A 76 18.28 20.66 -10.28
CA PHE A 76 17.28 20.31 -9.28
C PHE A 76 15.92 20.85 -9.70
N LEU A 77 14.92 19.97 -9.76
CA LEU A 77 13.56 20.28 -10.17
C LEU A 77 12.53 19.68 -9.21
N VAL A 78 11.58 20.50 -8.79
CA VAL A 78 10.43 20.09 -7.96
C VAL A 78 9.15 20.50 -8.69
N GLY A 79 8.23 19.54 -8.84
CA GLY A 79 6.90 19.79 -9.38
C GLY A 79 5.81 19.30 -8.44
N ARG A 80 4.64 19.95 -8.51
CA ARG A 80 3.46 19.59 -7.73
C ARG A 80 2.17 20.01 -8.45
N ARG A 81 1.15 19.14 -8.43
CA ARG A 81 -0.18 19.41 -9.02
C ARG A 81 -0.11 19.91 -10.47
N GLY A 82 0.71 19.24 -11.27
CA GLY A 82 0.94 19.59 -12.67
C GLY A 82 1.85 20.79 -12.92
N ALA A 83 2.22 21.58 -11.91
CA ALA A 83 3.11 22.74 -12.08
C ALA A 83 4.55 22.46 -11.62
N ILE A 84 5.51 23.21 -12.18
CA ILE A 84 6.90 23.24 -11.70
C ILE A 84 7.03 24.40 -10.71
N VAL A 85 7.66 24.18 -9.55
CA VAL A 85 7.86 25.23 -8.53
C VAL A 85 9.33 25.57 -8.30
N LEU A 86 10.23 24.68 -8.73
CA LEU A 86 11.66 24.90 -8.68
C LEU A 86 12.28 24.20 -9.89
N HIS A 87 13.16 24.89 -10.60
CA HIS A 87 13.96 24.33 -11.68
C HIS A 87 15.24 25.16 -11.80
N LYS A 88 16.34 24.66 -11.23
CA LYS A 88 17.59 25.41 -11.11
C LYS A 88 18.79 24.54 -11.46
N ALA A 89 19.82 25.19 -11.99
CA ALA A 89 21.13 24.60 -12.29
C ALA A 89 22.21 25.19 -11.37
N TYR A 90 23.15 24.35 -10.97
CA TYR A 90 24.22 24.70 -10.03
C TYR A 90 25.55 24.11 -10.51
N GLY A 91 26.64 24.83 -10.30
CA GLY A 91 28.00 24.35 -10.58
C GLY A 91 28.27 24.13 -12.06
N ASN A 92 29.01 23.08 -12.38
CA ASN A 92 29.54 22.83 -13.72
C ASN A 92 29.10 21.47 -14.29
N ALA A 93 28.69 21.45 -15.55
CA ALA A 93 28.44 20.24 -16.33
C ALA A 93 29.76 19.49 -16.63
N VAL A 94 30.87 20.22 -16.77
CA VAL A 94 32.24 19.70 -16.94
C VAL A 94 33.19 20.56 -16.12
N LEU A 95 34.05 19.97 -15.28
CA LEU A 95 35.10 20.70 -14.55
C LEU A 95 36.41 20.75 -15.33
N ARG A 96 36.74 19.68 -16.03
CA ARG A 96 37.98 19.49 -16.79
C ARG A 96 37.69 18.76 -18.10
N PRO A 97 38.43 19.02 -19.20
CA PRO A 97 39.62 19.89 -19.28
C PRO A 97 39.31 21.40 -19.28
N ALA A 98 38.08 21.78 -19.61
CA ALA A 98 37.60 23.16 -19.50
C ALA A 98 36.32 23.18 -18.67
N SER A 99 36.15 24.22 -17.85
CA SER A 99 34.95 24.37 -17.02
C SER A 99 33.77 24.79 -17.92
N ILE A 100 32.73 23.96 -17.97
CA ILE A 100 31.47 24.24 -18.66
C ILE A 100 30.39 24.41 -17.60
N PRO A 101 29.75 25.58 -17.50
CA PRO A 101 28.68 25.83 -16.55
C PRO A 101 27.50 24.87 -16.72
N MET A 102 26.85 24.52 -15.61
CA MET A 102 25.61 23.74 -15.63
C MET A 102 24.44 24.61 -16.08
N THR A 103 23.57 24.07 -16.93
CA THR A 103 22.32 24.71 -17.37
C THR A 103 21.12 23.80 -17.10
N THR A 104 19.91 24.37 -17.03
CA THR A 104 18.68 23.60 -16.77
C THR A 104 18.34 22.61 -17.88
N ASP A 105 18.88 22.82 -19.09
CA ASP A 105 18.72 21.95 -20.25
C ASP A 105 19.91 20.98 -20.46
N THR A 106 20.84 20.92 -19.50
CA THR A 106 21.93 19.94 -19.51
C THR A 106 21.37 18.51 -19.50
N VAL A 107 21.94 17.65 -20.33
CA VAL A 107 21.58 16.24 -20.50
C VAL A 107 22.48 15.37 -19.63
N PHE A 108 21.91 14.45 -18.85
CA PHE A 108 22.64 13.60 -17.91
C PHE A 108 22.51 12.13 -18.29
N ASP A 109 23.59 11.36 -18.10
CA ASP A 109 23.50 9.91 -17.98
C ASP A 109 22.72 9.55 -16.71
N LEU A 110 21.55 8.96 -16.89
CA LEU A 110 20.65 8.66 -15.79
C LEU A 110 21.00 7.38 -15.03
N ALA A 111 21.97 6.60 -15.52
CA ALA A 111 22.35 5.31 -14.94
C ALA A 111 21.11 4.45 -14.64
N SER A 112 20.95 3.98 -13.41
CA SER A 112 19.86 3.06 -13.01
C SER A 112 18.44 3.64 -13.07
N LEU A 113 18.22 4.95 -13.25
CA LEU A 113 16.87 5.44 -13.58
C LEU A 113 16.37 4.90 -14.94
N THR A 114 17.27 4.41 -15.79
CA THR A 114 16.93 3.67 -17.03
C THR A 114 15.94 2.53 -16.74
N LYS A 115 16.13 1.83 -15.62
CA LYS A 115 15.32 0.67 -15.22
C LYS A 115 13.84 1.02 -15.16
N PRO A 116 13.38 1.94 -14.29
CA PRO A 116 11.97 2.29 -14.22
C PRO A 116 11.48 3.17 -15.38
N VAL A 117 12.29 4.10 -15.89
CA VAL A 117 11.82 5.08 -16.88
C VAL A 117 11.64 4.45 -18.25
N ALA A 118 12.64 3.71 -18.74
CA ALA A 118 12.60 3.12 -20.08
C ALA A 118 12.11 1.67 -20.03
N THR A 119 12.86 0.80 -19.37
CA THR A 119 12.68 -0.66 -19.49
C THR A 119 11.39 -1.15 -18.84
N ALA A 120 11.12 -0.76 -17.60
CA ALA A 120 9.89 -1.17 -16.92
C ALA A 120 8.65 -0.60 -17.64
N THR A 121 8.69 0.66 -18.10
CA THR A 121 7.61 1.25 -18.89
C THR A 121 7.35 0.45 -20.17
N ALA A 122 8.41 0.12 -20.94
CA ALA A 122 8.27 -0.67 -22.15
C ALA A 122 7.70 -2.07 -21.90
N VAL A 123 8.16 -2.74 -20.84
CA VAL A 123 7.62 -4.04 -20.42
C VAL A 123 6.14 -3.91 -20.04
N MET A 124 5.76 -2.89 -19.25
CA MET A 124 4.38 -2.69 -18.85
C MET A 124 3.47 -2.31 -20.04
N GLN A 125 3.98 -1.60 -21.05
CA GLN A 125 3.28 -1.38 -22.32
C GLN A 125 3.02 -2.70 -23.06
N LEU A 126 4.00 -3.61 -23.09
CA LEU A 126 3.81 -4.94 -23.68
C LEU A 126 2.87 -5.83 -22.84
N VAL A 127 2.84 -5.64 -21.52
CA VAL A 127 1.89 -6.31 -20.62
C VAL A 127 0.45 -5.89 -20.90
N GLU A 128 0.17 -4.59 -21.01
CA GLU A 128 -1.19 -4.11 -21.30
C GLU A 128 -1.67 -4.43 -22.73
N GLN A 129 -0.74 -4.74 -23.63
CA GLN A 129 -0.99 -5.27 -24.98
C GLN A 129 -1.21 -6.80 -24.97
N GLY A 130 -1.06 -7.47 -23.83
CA GLY A 130 -1.17 -8.93 -23.71
C GLY A 130 -0.02 -9.71 -24.35
N ARG A 131 1.09 -9.05 -24.70
CA ARG A 131 2.26 -9.66 -25.34
C ARG A 131 3.29 -10.18 -24.34
N VAL A 132 3.28 -9.63 -23.12
CA VAL A 132 4.10 -10.07 -21.99
C VAL A 132 3.19 -10.37 -20.79
N GLY A 133 3.36 -11.51 -20.13
CA GLY A 133 2.64 -11.87 -18.91
C GLY A 133 3.54 -11.72 -17.69
N LEU A 134 3.02 -11.11 -16.61
CA LEU A 134 3.79 -10.87 -15.39
C LEU A 134 4.21 -12.18 -14.69
N GLU A 135 3.34 -13.19 -14.70
CA GLU A 135 3.65 -14.52 -14.14
C GLU A 135 4.24 -15.48 -15.17
N THR A 136 4.40 -15.05 -16.43
CA THR A 136 4.94 -15.91 -17.48
C THR A 136 6.43 -16.15 -17.23
N PRO A 137 6.89 -17.42 -17.30
CA PRO A 137 8.30 -17.74 -17.24
C PRO A 137 9.12 -16.97 -18.28
N VAL A 138 10.30 -16.50 -17.88
CA VAL A 138 11.26 -15.83 -18.78
C VAL A 138 11.67 -16.75 -19.94
N ALA A 139 11.71 -18.06 -19.69
CA ALA A 139 12.02 -19.08 -20.68
C ALA A 139 11.08 -19.08 -21.90
N ASP A 140 9.83 -18.62 -21.74
CA ASP A 140 8.85 -18.57 -22.82
C ASP A 140 9.18 -17.44 -23.83
N TYR A 141 9.89 -16.41 -23.38
CA TYR A 141 10.35 -15.30 -24.22
C TYR A 141 11.80 -15.49 -24.68
N LEU A 142 12.64 -16.07 -23.81
CA LEU A 142 14.06 -16.27 -24.02
C LEU A 142 14.40 -17.75 -23.76
N PRO A 143 14.28 -18.63 -24.77
CA PRO A 143 14.40 -20.09 -24.60
C PRO A 143 15.72 -20.59 -24.00
N ILE A 144 16.78 -19.77 -24.02
CA ILE A 144 18.05 -20.10 -23.36
C ILE A 144 17.90 -20.33 -21.85
N PHE A 145 16.90 -19.71 -21.20
CA PHE A 145 16.59 -19.94 -19.79
C PHE A 145 15.92 -21.29 -19.52
N ALA A 146 15.37 -21.97 -20.53
CA ALA A 146 14.78 -23.30 -20.38
C ALA A 146 15.84 -24.42 -20.22
N LYS A 147 17.07 -24.16 -20.70
CA LYS A 147 18.18 -25.13 -20.72
C LYS A 147 19.17 -24.96 -19.55
N ALA A 148 18.85 -24.08 -18.60
CA ALA A 148 19.74 -23.74 -17.49
C ALA A 148 19.69 -24.80 -16.37
N VAL A 149 20.77 -24.86 -15.57
CA VAL A 149 21.11 -25.98 -14.67
C VAL A 149 20.33 -25.98 -13.33
N ASP A 150 19.53 -24.93 -13.06
CA ASP A 150 18.88 -24.64 -11.76
C ASP A 150 17.36 -24.35 -11.88
N ASP A 151 16.71 -23.87 -10.79
CA ASP A 151 15.30 -23.41 -10.68
C ASP A 151 14.94 -22.19 -11.60
N ARG A 152 15.79 -21.87 -12.58
CA ARG A 152 15.69 -20.68 -13.46
C ARG A 152 14.50 -20.71 -14.40
N SER A 153 13.99 -21.90 -14.72
CA SER A 153 12.74 -22.07 -15.47
C SER A 153 11.53 -21.47 -14.73
N ARG A 154 11.64 -21.21 -13.42
CA ARG A 154 10.59 -20.61 -12.58
C ARG A 154 10.71 -19.09 -12.45
N ILE A 155 11.73 -18.46 -13.04
CA ILE A 155 11.86 -16.99 -13.03
C ILE A 155 10.79 -16.42 -13.93
N THR A 156 9.97 -15.51 -13.39
CA THR A 156 8.91 -14.82 -14.13
C THR A 156 9.30 -13.38 -14.41
N VAL A 157 8.56 -12.71 -15.31
CA VAL A 157 8.74 -11.28 -15.59
C VAL A 157 8.57 -10.44 -14.32
N ARG A 158 7.64 -10.80 -13.43
CA ARG A 158 7.47 -10.18 -12.10
C ARG A 158 8.75 -10.28 -11.29
N HIS A 159 9.37 -11.46 -11.20
CA HIS A 159 10.61 -11.64 -10.45
C HIS A 159 11.72 -10.71 -10.97
N LEU A 160 11.83 -10.51 -12.29
CA LEU A 160 12.79 -9.56 -12.86
C LEU A 160 12.45 -8.11 -12.49
N LEU A 161 11.20 -7.68 -12.67
CA LEU A 161 10.74 -6.31 -12.41
C LEU A 161 10.88 -5.89 -10.94
N THR A 162 10.85 -6.85 -10.01
CA THR A 162 10.98 -6.61 -8.56
C THR A 162 12.36 -6.99 -8.00
N HIS A 163 13.34 -7.33 -8.83
CA HIS A 163 14.67 -7.80 -8.40
C HIS A 163 14.63 -9.01 -7.45
N ALA A 164 13.72 -9.95 -7.70
CA ALA A 164 13.56 -11.18 -6.94
C ALA A 164 13.85 -12.44 -7.78
N ALA A 165 14.54 -12.30 -8.91
CA ALA A 165 14.93 -13.42 -9.76
C ALA A 165 16.07 -14.26 -9.18
N GLY A 166 16.77 -13.76 -8.16
CA GLY A 166 17.90 -14.48 -7.56
C GLY A 166 19.22 -14.35 -8.33
N PHE A 167 19.32 -13.39 -9.26
CA PHE A 167 20.55 -13.14 -10.01
C PHE A 167 21.63 -12.44 -9.18
N PRO A 168 22.91 -12.61 -9.53
CA PRO A 168 23.98 -11.76 -9.01
C PRO A 168 23.76 -10.29 -9.44
N ALA A 169 24.45 -9.37 -8.76
CA ALA A 169 24.29 -7.93 -8.99
C ALA A 169 24.58 -7.51 -10.45
N GLY A 170 25.59 -8.11 -11.07
CA GLY A 170 26.00 -7.83 -12.45
C GLY A 170 27.26 -8.62 -12.83
N GLY A 171 27.77 -8.40 -14.04
CA GLY A 171 28.98 -9.05 -14.56
C GLY A 171 30.14 -8.09 -14.79
N ALA A 172 31.33 -8.63 -15.05
CA ALA A 172 32.54 -7.84 -15.26
C ALA A 172 32.82 -7.63 -16.76
N TYR A 173 32.31 -6.52 -17.32
CA TYR A 173 32.36 -6.24 -18.77
C TYR A 173 33.22 -5.03 -19.18
N ALA A 174 33.92 -4.40 -18.24
CA ALA A 174 34.77 -3.25 -18.54
C ALA A 174 35.79 -3.58 -19.67
N GLY A 175 35.83 -2.72 -20.69
CA GLY A 175 36.74 -2.86 -21.84
C GLY A 175 36.38 -3.98 -22.83
N LYS A 176 35.21 -4.62 -22.70
CA LYS A 176 34.77 -5.70 -23.61
C LYS A 176 33.70 -5.20 -24.58
N THR A 177 33.58 -5.87 -25.72
CA THR A 177 32.42 -5.77 -26.63
C THR A 177 31.64 -7.08 -26.56
N ARG A 178 30.32 -6.98 -26.42
CA ARG A 178 29.41 -8.12 -26.33
C ARG A 178 28.11 -7.83 -27.08
N THR A 179 27.49 -8.88 -27.61
CA THR A 179 26.11 -8.79 -28.08
C THR A 179 25.14 -9.02 -26.91
N LEU A 180 23.89 -8.54 -27.05
CA LEU A 180 22.86 -8.80 -26.05
C LEU A 180 22.66 -10.30 -25.82
N SER A 181 22.62 -11.10 -26.90
CA SER A 181 22.50 -12.56 -26.82
C SER A 181 23.63 -13.21 -26.02
N GLN A 182 24.88 -12.75 -26.18
CA GLN A 182 26.02 -13.27 -25.40
C GLN A 182 25.87 -12.98 -23.90
N ILE A 183 25.46 -11.77 -23.54
CA ILE A 183 25.24 -11.43 -22.12
C ILE A 183 24.03 -12.19 -21.57
N VAL A 184 22.93 -12.32 -22.31
CA VAL A 184 21.75 -13.08 -21.88
C VAL A 184 22.09 -14.56 -21.68
N GLU A 185 22.93 -15.14 -22.53
CA GLU A 185 23.44 -16.50 -22.35
C GLU A 185 24.30 -16.62 -21.08
N GLU A 186 25.21 -15.67 -20.82
CA GLU A 186 26.00 -15.63 -19.58
C GLU A 186 25.10 -15.44 -18.34
N ILE A 187 24.08 -14.59 -18.43
CA ILE A 187 23.09 -14.42 -17.37
C ILE A 187 22.39 -15.75 -17.12
N ALA A 188 21.93 -16.45 -18.17
CA ALA A 188 21.25 -17.74 -18.06
C ALA A 188 22.14 -18.82 -17.42
N GLN A 189 23.46 -18.77 -17.64
CA GLN A 189 24.46 -19.70 -17.11
C GLN A 189 25.08 -19.26 -15.76
N SER A 190 24.82 -18.03 -15.31
CA SER A 190 25.40 -17.51 -14.06
C SER A 190 24.95 -18.31 -12.82
N ARG A 191 25.66 -18.15 -11.70
CA ARG A 191 25.23 -18.76 -10.43
C ARG A 191 23.92 -18.12 -9.93
N GLN A 192 22.94 -18.94 -9.55
CA GLN A 192 21.76 -18.46 -8.83
C GLN A 192 22.09 -18.20 -7.35
N MET A 193 21.87 -16.97 -6.88
CA MET A 193 22.19 -16.52 -5.53
C MET A 193 21.08 -16.82 -4.51
N SER A 194 19.84 -16.93 -4.98
CA SER A 194 18.68 -17.39 -4.21
C SER A 194 17.62 -17.97 -5.15
N PRO A 195 16.71 -18.85 -4.67
CA PRO A 195 15.55 -19.25 -5.45
C PRO A 195 14.70 -18.03 -5.86
N PRO A 196 13.96 -18.09 -7.00
CA PRO A 196 13.16 -16.98 -7.48
C PRO A 196 12.00 -16.70 -6.51
N GLY A 197 11.80 -15.44 -6.17
CA GLY A 197 10.74 -14.99 -5.25
C GLY A 197 11.12 -15.01 -3.77
N GLU A 198 12.27 -15.55 -3.37
CA GLU A 198 12.60 -15.67 -1.94
C GLU A 198 13.34 -14.47 -1.34
N ARG A 199 14.16 -13.77 -2.14
CA ARG A 199 14.98 -12.64 -1.66
C ARG A 199 15.01 -11.50 -2.65
N PHE A 200 15.05 -10.28 -2.12
CA PHE A 200 15.39 -9.09 -2.89
C PHE A 200 16.90 -9.05 -3.11
N LEU A 201 17.34 -9.08 -4.37
CA LEU A 201 18.73 -8.91 -4.76
C LEU A 201 18.79 -7.92 -5.93
N TYR A 202 19.16 -6.68 -5.62
CA TYR A 202 19.29 -5.64 -6.64
C TYR A 202 20.30 -6.06 -7.72
N SER A 203 19.82 -6.17 -8.95
CA SER A 203 20.54 -6.86 -10.03
C SER A 203 20.30 -6.20 -11.38
N ASP A 204 21.39 -5.83 -12.05
CA ASP A 204 21.40 -5.33 -13.42
C ASP A 204 21.02 -6.41 -14.42
N PHE A 205 21.39 -7.67 -14.15
CA PHE A 205 21.00 -8.81 -14.97
C PHE A 205 19.49 -8.93 -15.12
N SER A 206 18.72 -8.59 -14.08
CA SER A 206 17.25 -8.63 -14.15
C SER A 206 16.73 -7.70 -15.25
N PHE A 207 17.28 -6.49 -15.34
CA PHE A 207 16.84 -5.48 -16.29
C PHE A 207 17.45 -5.62 -17.67
N ILE A 208 18.66 -6.16 -17.80
CA ILE A 208 19.21 -6.57 -19.11
C ILE A 208 18.33 -7.66 -19.72
N THR A 209 17.89 -8.63 -18.92
CA THR A 209 16.98 -9.69 -19.35
C THR A 209 15.63 -9.12 -19.79
N LEU A 210 15.07 -8.17 -19.03
CA LEU A 210 13.84 -7.46 -19.43
C LEU A 210 14.00 -6.69 -20.75
N GLY A 211 15.15 -6.04 -20.96
CA GLY A 211 15.47 -5.39 -22.22
C GLY A 211 15.46 -6.38 -23.39
N ALA A 212 16.07 -7.56 -23.21
CA ALA A 212 16.04 -8.63 -24.21
C ALA A 212 14.63 -9.18 -24.47
N ILE A 213 13.76 -9.25 -23.45
CA ILE A 213 12.34 -9.61 -23.63
C ILE A 213 11.64 -8.54 -24.49
N VAL A 214 11.90 -7.25 -24.26
CA VAL A 214 11.34 -6.18 -25.11
C VAL A 214 11.76 -6.38 -26.56
N GLU A 215 13.04 -6.64 -26.84
CA GLU A 215 13.52 -6.87 -28.22
C GLU A 215 12.90 -8.13 -28.85
N ALA A 216 12.91 -9.24 -28.12
CA ALA A 216 12.37 -10.51 -28.60
C ALA A 216 10.87 -10.44 -28.90
N VAL A 217 10.11 -9.76 -28.03
CA VAL A 217 8.66 -9.67 -28.18
C VAL A 217 8.26 -8.60 -29.19
N SER A 218 8.91 -7.43 -29.18
CA SER A 218 8.54 -6.29 -30.03
C SER A 218 9.10 -6.35 -31.45
N GLY A 219 10.27 -6.97 -31.64
CA GLY A 219 11.04 -6.91 -32.88
C GLY A 219 11.85 -5.63 -33.08
N GLU A 220 11.87 -4.73 -32.09
CA GLU A 220 12.62 -3.46 -32.10
C GLU A 220 13.64 -3.47 -30.97
N THR A 221 14.78 -2.79 -31.16
CA THR A 221 15.72 -2.58 -30.06
C THR A 221 15.10 -1.70 -28.98
N LEU A 222 15.56 -1.82 -27.73
CA LEU A 222 14.95 -1.10 -26.60
C LEU A 222 14.92 0.43 -26.81
N ASP A 223 15.97 1.00 -27.40
CA ASP A 223 16.07 2.43 -27.72
C ASP A 223 15.06 2.86 -28.80
N GLN A 224 14.84 2.03 -29.83
CA GLN A 224 13.85 2.29 -30.87
C GLN A 224 12.43 2.22 -30.31
N TYR A 225 12.13 1.17 -29.54
CA TYR A 225 10.82 0.98 -28.93
C TYR A 225 10.48 2.15 -28.00
N THR A 226 11.36 2.51 -27.08
CA THR A 226 11.12 3.59 -26.11
C THR A 226 11.09 4.96 -26.77
N LYS A 227 11.90 5.22 -27.80
CA LYS A 227 11.79 6.46 -28.58
C LYS A 227 10.41 6.61 -29.21
N ARG A 228 9.88 5.55 -29.82
CA ARG A 228 8.60 5.57 -30.54
C ARG A 228 7.38 5.56 -29.61
N GLN A 229 7.42 4.78 -28.54
CA GLN A 229 6.26 4.49 -27.68
C GLN A 229 6.22 5.33 -26.39
N LEU A 230 7.32 5.98 -26.02
CA LEU A 230 7.44 6.72 -24.77
C LEU A 230 7.93 8.16 -24.99
N PHE A 231 9.14 8.33 -25.55
CA PHE A 231 9.78 9.64 -25.58
C PHE A 231 9.14 10.60 -26.58
N ALA A 232 8.95 10.19 -27.84
CA ALA A 232 8.34 11.04 -28.86
C ALA A 232 6.87 11.42 -28.54
N PRO A 233 6.00 10.50 -28.07
CA PRO A 233 4.64 10.86 -27.66
C PRO A 233 4.59 11.89 -26.52
N LEU A 234 5.53 11.83 -25.57
CA LEU A 234 5.57 12.76 -24.44
C LEU A 234 6.33 14.06 -24.72
N GLY A 235 6.89 14.24 -25.91
CA GLY A 235 7.75 15.39 -26.24
C GLY A 235 9.02 15.43 -25.38
N MET A 236 9.58 14.26 -25.08
CA MET A 236 10.86 14.11 -24.36
C MET A 236 12.02 14.14 -25.36
N ASP A 237 12.17 15.26 -26.06
CA ASP A 237 13.06 15.38 -27.23
C ASP A 237 14.56 15.29 -26.89
N SER A 238 14.92 15.44 -25.61
CA SER A 238 16.28 15.30 -25.11
C SER A 238 16.51 13.96 -24.40
N SER A 239 15.59 13.00 -24.54
CA SER A 239 15.66 11.69 -23.91
C SER A 239 15.90 10.57 -24.90
N GLY A 240 16.86 9.70 -24.59
CA GLY A 240 17.20 8.57 -25.43
C GLY A 240 18.52 7.91 -25.02
N TYR A 241 18.91 6.89 -25.78
CA TYR A 241 20.20 6.23 -25.65
C TYR A 241 21.17 6.84 -26.65
N GLN A 242 22.48 6.79 -26.36
CA GLN A 242 23.53 7.31 -27.26
C GLN A 242 23.19 8.72 -27.79
N PRO A 243 23.24 9.76 -26.95
CA PRO A 243 22.72 11.09 -27.28
C PRO A 243 23.21 11.54 -28.67
N ALA A 244 22.26 11.86 -29.54
CA ALA A 244 22.53 12.27 -30.92
C ALA A 244 23.52 13.44 -30.97
N MET A 245 24.24 13.62 -32.08
CA MET A 245 25.28 14.65 -32.20
C MET A 245 24.84 16.06 -31.75
N GLY A 246 23.57 16.44 -31.98
CA GLY A 246 23.04 17.75 -31.55
C GLY A 246 22.77 17.91 -30.05
N LEU A 247 22.74 16.81 -29.27
CA LEU A 247 22.63 16.83 -27.81
C LEU A 247 24.01 16.74 -27.14
N ALA A 248 25.02 16.22 -27.84
CA ALA A 248 26.35 15.92 -27.30
C ALA A 248 27.01 17.12 -26.62
N ASP A 249 26.82 18.33 -27.17
CA ASP A 249 27.37 19.57 -26.63
C ASP A 249 26.73 20.02 -25.31
N ARG A 250 25.57 19.46 -24.95
CA ARG A 250 24.86 19.72 -23.68
C ARG A 250 24.97 18.58 -22.69
N VAL A 251 25.77 17.54 -22.95
CA VAL A 251 25.88 16.39 -22.05
C VAL A 251 26.83 16.69 -20.91
N ALA A 252 26.37 16.54 -19.66
CA ALA A 252 27.24 16.58 -18.50
C ALA A 252 28.26 15.45 -18.53
N ALA A 253 29.45 15.69 -17.97
CA ALA A 253 30.49 14.68 -17.91
C ALA A 253 30.00 13.39 -17.23
N THR A 254 30.16 12.26 -17.92
CA THR A 254 29.74 10.93 -17.48
C THR A 254 30.89 10.15 -16.83
N THR A 255 32.13 10.63 -16.93
CA THR A 255 33.29 10.07 -16.26
C THR A 255 34.35 11.15 -15.95
N SER A 256 35.40 10.77 -15.23
CA SER A 256 36.59 11.59 -15.04
C SER A 256 37.59 11.36 -16.19
N GLY A 257 38.31 12.40 -16.62
CA GLY A 257 39.34 12.33 -17.66
C GLY A 257 39.70 13.71 -18.24
N ASP A 258 40.64 13.75 -19.17
CA ASP A 258 41.26 15.00 -19.65
C ASP A 258 40.84 15.43 -21.07
N ALA A 259 39.92 14.73 -21.74
CA ALA A 259 39.53 15.06 -23.12
C ALA A 259 38.01 14.94 -23.37
N LEU A 260 37.41 16.01 -23.90
CA LEU A 260 36.12 15.95 -24.61
C LEU A 260 36.37 15.45 -26.05
N PRO A 261 35.46 14.67 -26.65
CA PRO A 261 34.18 14.19 -26.13
C PRO A 261 34.30 12.92 -25.26
N ALA A 262 35.49 12.38 -25.01
CA ALA A 262 35.65 11.08 -24.34
C ALA A 262 35.04 11.00 -22.92
N ILE A 263 34.84 12.13 -22.26
CA ILE A 263 34.24 12.22 -20.91
C ILE A 263 32.73 12.54 -20.89
N ALA A 264 32.09 12.79 -22.03
CA ALA A 264 30.67 13.16 -22.13
C ALA A 264 29.98 12.43 -23.31
N GLY A 265 28.69 12.14 -23.19
CA GLY A 265 27.92 11.50 -24.27
C GLY A 265 28.11 9.97 -24.40
N ARG A 266 28.98 9.36 -23.59
CA ARG A 266 29.08 7.90 -23.45
C ARG A 266 28.55 7.48 -22.07
N VAL A 267 27.72 6.43 -22.03
CA VAL A 267 27.21 5.87 -20.76
C VAL A 267 28.36 5.50 -19.81
N HIS A 268 28.21 5.79 -18.53
CA HIS A 268 29.18 5.47 -17.49
C HIS A 268 29.29 3.96 -17.22
N ASP A 269 28.15 3.27 -17.20
CA ASP A 269 28.06 1.86 -16.84
C ASP A 269 28.85 0.96 -17.82
N PRO A 270 29.84 0.17 -17.34
CA PRO A 270 30.68 -0.65 -18.21
C PRO A 270 29.93 -1.75 -18.96
N THR A 271 28.84 -2.28 -18.40
CA THR A 271 28.02 -3.32 -19.04
C THR A 271 27.22 -2.73 -20.18
N ALA A 272 26.61 -1.56 -19.98
CA ALA A 272 25.92 -0.83 -21.03
C ALA A 272 26.91 -0.43 -22.14
N GLN A 273 28.13 0.02 -21.80
CA GLN A 273 29.16 0.29 -22.81
C GLN A 273 29.51 -0.96 -23.64
N ALA A 274 29.62 -2.13 -23.00
CA ALA A 274 29.93 -3.38 -23.69
C ALA A 274 28.83 -3.80 -24.69
N LEU A 275 27.58 -3.40 -24.42
CA LEU A 275 26.40 -3.57 -25.29
C LEU A 275 26.23 -2.43 -26.30
N GLY A 276 27.25 -1.59 -26.47
CA GLY A 276 27.20 -0.44 -27.38
C GLY A 276 26.46 0.78 -26.81
N GLY A 277 25.90 0.72 -25.61
CA GLY A 277 25.26 1.87 -24.93
C GLY A 277 23.75 1.76 -24.77
N VAL A 278 23.12 0.73 -25.35
CA VAL A 278 21.69 0.41 -25.17
C VAL A 278 21.58 -0.80 -24.26
N ALA A 279 21.07 -0.61 -23.05
CA ALA A 279 20.84 -1.70 -22.11
C ALA A 279 19.61 -1.43 -21.23
N GLY A 280 18.99 -2.50 -20.74
CA GLY A 280 17.78 -2.35 -19.92
C GLY A 280 18.04 -1.79 -18.52
N HIS A 281 19.27 -1.88 -18.02
CA HIS A 281 19.61 -1.47 -16.65
C HIS A 281 20.24 -0.07 -16.55
N ALA A 282 20.83 0.44 -17.64
CA ALA A 282 21.55 1.71 -17.76
C ALA A 282 21.66 2.17 -19.23
N GLY A 283 22.08 3.40 -19.49
CA GLY A 283 22.30 3.93 -20.85
C GLY A 283 21.33 5.01 -21.31
N LEU A 284 20.26 5.26 -20.56
CA LEU A 284 19.35 6.37 -20.83
C LEU A 284 19.97 7.71 -20.45
N PHE A 285 19.90 8.66 -21.36
CA PHE A 285 20.20 10.07 -21.16
C PHE A 285 18.90 10.88 -21.15
N SER A 286 18.82 11.93 -20.33
CA SER A 286 17.66 12.83 -20.27
C SER A 286 17.97 14.17 -19.60
N THR A 287 16.99 15.08 -19.62
CA THR A 287 16.99 16.35 -18.87
C THR A 287 15.99 16.28 -17.71
N ALA A 288 16.10 17.20 -16.75
CA ALA A 288 15.11 17.30 -15.68
C ALA A 288 13.71 17.64 -16.22
N SER A 289 13.64 18.45 -17.29
CA SER A 289 12.38 18.83 -17.96
C SER A 289 11.67 17.65 -18.62
N ASP A 290 12.41 16.78 -19.32
CA ASP A 290 11.82 15.59 -19.93
C ASP A 290 11.34 14.60 -18.87
N LEU A 291 12.13 14.38 -17.82
CA LEU A 291 11.72 13.55 -16.69
C LEU A 291 10.49 14.14 -15.96
N ALA A 292 10.35 15.46 -15.90
CA ALA A 292 9.15 16.09 -15.35
C ALA A 292 7.90 15.77 -16.18
N ARG A 293 8.00 15.73 -17.52
CA ARG A 293 6.89 15.27 -18.39
C ARG A 293 6.54 13.81 -18.12
N PHE A 294 7.54 12.96 -17.93
CA PHE A 294 7.33 11.56 -17.53
C PHE A 294 6.65 11.44 -16.16
N CYS A 295 7.09 12.20 -15.15
CA CYS A 295 6.45 12.25 -13.83
C CYS A 295 4.98 12.69 -13.93
N GLN A 296 4.71 13.75 -14.69
CA GLN A 296 3.35 14.24 -14.94
C GLN A 296 2.48 13.19 -15.63
N MET A 297 3.01 12.42 -16.59
CA MET A 297 2.30 11.31 -17.22
C MET A 297 1.91 10.23 -16.21
N LEU A 298 2.82 9.85 -15.30
CA LEU A 298 2.51 8.87 -14.25
C LEU A 298 1.48 9.40 -13.25
N LEU A 299 1.62 10.65 -12.80
CA LEU A 299 0.64 11.30 -11.91
C LEU A 299 -0.72 11.48 -12.59
N GLY A 300 -0.74 11.69 -13.90
CA GLY A 300 -1.94 11.75 -14.75
C GLY A 300 -2.54 10.39 -15.10
N GLY A 301 -2.16 9.30 -14.41
CA GLY A 301 -2.72 7.97 -14.66
C GLY A 301 -2.38 7.42 -16.04
N GLY A 302 -1.19 7.74 -16.55
CA GLY A 302 -0.69 7.23 -17.83
C GLY A 302 -0.93 8.16 -19.01
N GLU A 303 -1.44 9.36 -18.77
CA GLU A 303 -1.76 10.36 -19.80
C GLU A 303 -1.19 11.74 -19.44
N ARG A 304 -0.70 12.46 -20.45
CA ARG A 304 -0.31 13.87 -20.34
C ARG A 304 -0.76 14.62 -21.58
N ASN A 305 -1.42 15.77 -21.41
CA ASN A 305 -1.86 16.64 -22.50
C ASN A 305 -2.62 15.91 -23.62
N GLY A 306 -3.50 14.97 -23.25
CA GLY A 306 -4.28 14.15 -24.19
C GLY A 306 -3.50 13.01 -24.86
N VAL A 307 -2.22 12.82 -24.54
CA VAL A 307 -1.40 11.71 -25.04
C VAL A 307 -1.28 10.63 -23.97
N ARG A 308 -1.82 9.45 -24.27
CA ARG A 308 -1.79 8.27 -23.40
C ARG A 308 -0.62 7.35 -23.75
N VAL A 309 0.21 7.06 -22.75
CA VAL A 309 1.36 6.15 -22.85
C VAL A 309 1.11 4.83 -22.12
N LEU A 310 0.33 4.87 -21.04
CA LEU A 310 -0.09 3.70 -20.25
C LEU A 310 -1.57 3.81 -19.89
N LYS A 311 -2.25 2.69 -19.69
CA LYS A 311 -3.60 2.69 -19.07
C LYS A 311 -3.50 3.07 -17.58
N PRO A 312 -4.54 3.67 -16.98
CA PRO A 312 -4.51 4.02 -15.56
C PRO A 312 -4.30 2.82 -14.65
N GLY A 313 -4.94 1.68 -14.96
CA GLY A 313 -4.73 0.41 -14.24
C GLY A 313 -3.29 -0.10 -14.36
N THR A 314 -2.64 0.11 -15.51
CA THR A 314 -1.23 -0.25 -15.71
C THR A 314 -0.32 0.60 -14.85
N VAL A 315 -0.54 1.92 -14.78
CA VAL A 315 0.21 2.81 -13.89
C VAL A 315 0.00 2.42 -12.43
N ALA A 316 -1.24 2.18 -12.00
CA ALA A 316 -1.56 1.76 -10.64
C ALA A 316 -0.85 0.45 -10.27
N GLN A 317 -0.82 -0.53 -11.17
CA GLN A 317 -0.04 -1.76 -10.95
C GLN A 317 1.46 -1.51 -10.93
N MET A 318 1.97 -0.70 -11.87
CA MET A 318 3.40 -0.40 -12.02
C MET A 318 3.99 0.25 -10.78
N THR A 319 3.21 1.07 -10.06
CA THR A 319 3.67 1.87 -8.92
C THR A 319 3.23 1.33 -7.55
N ALA A 320 2.30 0.36 -7.50
CA ALA A 320 1.91 -0.31 -6.26
C ALA A 320 2.94 -1.36 -5.81
N LYS A 321 2.88 -1.81 -4.54
CA LYS A 321 3.73 -2.92 -4.08
C LYS A 321 3.42 -4.20 -4.86
N GLN A 322 4.40 -4.69 -5.61
CA GLN A 322 4.33 -5.89 -6.45
C GLN A 322 5.22 -7.04 -5.94
N SER A 323 5.82 -6.84 -4.77
CA SER A 323 6.74 -7.76 -4.11
C SER A 323 6.15 -8.42 -2.85
N PRO A 324 5.05 -9.19 -2.94
CA PRO A 324 4.41 -9.81 -1.77
C PRO A 324 5.26 -10.94 -1.14
N PHE A 325 6.25 -11.45 -1.87
CA PHE A 325 7.07 -12.60 -1.50
C PHE A 325 8.42 -12.24 -0.85
N ILE A 326 8.77 -10.95 -0.81
CA ILE A 326 9.98 -10.42 -0.16
C ILE A 326 9.61 -9.29 0.81
N ALA A 327 10.48 -9.05 1.80
CA ALA A 327 10.24 -8.04 2.82
C ALA A 327 10.23 -6.61 2.23
N GLU A 328 11.19 -6.33 1.34
CA GLU A 328 11.36 -5.03 0.71
C GLU A 328 10.15 -4.65 -0.14
N ALA A 329 9.67 -3.41 0.03
CA ALA A 329 8.59 -2.87 -0.77
C ALA A 329 9.13 -2.40 -2.12
N ARG A 330 8.83 -3.16 -3.17
CA ARG A 330 9.18 -2.88 -4.57
C ARG A 330 7.91 -2.90 -5.42
N ALA A 331 7.86 -2.00 -6.39
CA ALA A 331 6.90 -2.05 -7.48
C ALA A 331 7.57 -2.60 -8.74
N PHE A 332 6.92 -2.49 -9.90
CA PHE A 332 7.53 -2.88 -11.16
C PHE A 332 8.53 -1.81 -11.61
N GLY A 333 9.82 -2.08 -11.38
CA GLY A 333 10.92 -1.16 -11.64
C GLY A 333 11.16 -0.09 -10.58
N TRP A 334 10.18 0.20 -9.72
CA TRP A 334 10.30 1.25 -8.70
C TRP A 334 10.65 0.73 -7.31
N ASP A 335 11.39 1.55 -6.57
CA ASP A 335 11.55 1.44 -5.13
C ASP A 335 10.38 2.12 -4.42
N LEU A 336 9.85 1.49 -3.37
CA LEU A 336 8.85 2.09 -2.50
C LEU A 336 9.43 2.35 -1.10
N ASP A 337 10.13 1.35 -0.54
CA ASP A 337 10.69 1.40 0.80
C ASP A 337 11.75 0.31 1.03
N SER A 338 12.70 0.15 0.11
CA SER A 338 13.87 -0.73 0.31
C SER A 338 15.00 -0.01 1.06
N ALA A 339 16.08 -0.73 1.38
CA ALA A 339 17.30 -0.13 1.95
C ALA A 339 17.94 0.96 1.05
N TYR A 340 17.62 0.96 -0.25
CA TYR A 340 18.07 1.97 -1.23
C TYR A 340 17.13 3.17 -1.35
N SER A 341 16.00 3.16 -0.64
CA SER A 341 14.96 4.18 -0.75
C SER A 341 15.46 5.56 -0.30
N ILE A 342 15.17 6.56 -1.12
CA ILE A 342 15.42 7.98 -0.83
C ILE A 342 14.13 8.72 -0.48
N ARG A 343 13.07 7.99 -0.09
CA ARG A 343 11.73 8.53 0.22
C ARG A 343 11.76 9.75 1.14
N GLY A 344 12.70 9.77 2.10
CA GLY A 344 12.73 10.82 3.11
C GLY A 344 11.43 10.82 3.92
N ALA A 345 10.76 11.98 3.98
CA ALA A 345 9.49 12.16 4.68
C ALA A 345 8.25 12.05 3.77
N PHE A 346 8.39 11.71 2.49
CA PHE A 346 7.22 11.41 1.66
C PHE A 346 6.46 10.19 2.21
N PRO A 347 5.12 10.15 2.06
CA PRO A 347 4.30 9.11 2.63
C PRO A 347 4.55 7.74 1.96
N PRO A 348 4.28 6.63 2.65
CA PRO A 348 4.16 5.30 2.04
C PRO A 348 3.17 5.33 0.88
N GLY A 349 3.53 4.74 -0.26
CA GLY A 349 2.78 4.86 -1.52
C GLY A 349 3.43 5.82 -2.53
N SER A 350 4.34 6.68 -2.07
CA SER A 350 5.32 7.32 -2.94
C SER A 350 6.38 6.31 -3.40
N PHE A 351 6.98 6.58 -4.55
CA PHE A 351 7.89 5.66 -5.23
C PHE A 351 8.97 6.42 -5.99
N GLY A 352 10.09 5.75 -6.26
CA GLY A 352 11.16 6.36 -7.02
C GLY A 352 12.34 5.44 -7.24
N HIS A 353 13.44 6.02 -7.70
CA HIS A 353 14.68 5.29 -7.97
C HIS A 353 15.89 6.23 -7.96
N THR A 354 17.09 5.65 -7.89
CA THR A 354 18.36 6.38 -7.96
C THR A 354 19.23 5.88 -9.12
N GLY A 355 20.22 6.69 -9.52
CA GLY A 355 21.23 6.34 -10.51
C GLY A 355 22.64 6.49 -9.95
N PHE A 356 23.58 5.65 -10.38
CA PHE A 356 24.96 5.64 -9.88
C PHE A 356 25.71 6.96 -10.15
N THR A 357 25.38 7.65 -11.25
CA THR A 357 25.95 8.96 -11.65
C THR A 357 25.58 10.11 -10.71
N GLY A 358 24.73 9.86 -9.72
CA GLY A 358 24.28 10.83 -8.75
C GLY A 358 22.85 11.35 -8.98
N THR A 359 22.20 10.86 -10.04
CA THR A 359 20.80 11.16 -10.38
C THR A 359 19.77 10.48 -9.46
N SER A 360 18.60 11.08 -9.29
CA SER A 360 17.46 10.49 -8.58
C SER A 360 16.14 11.10 -8.98
N LEU A 361 15.08 10.32 -8.85
CA LEU A 361 13.70 10.71 -9.13
C LEU A 361 12.77 10.07 -8.11
N TRP A 362 11.91 10.87 -7.48
CA TRP A 362 10.91 10.42 -6.51
C TRP A 362 9.56 11.08 -6.81
N ILE A 363 8.47 10.31 -6.73
CA ILE A 363 7.11 10.73 -7.06
C ILE A 363 6.19 10.31 -5.91
N ASP A 364 5.35 11.23 -5.44
CA ASP A 364 4.29 10.98 -4.49
C ASP A 364 2.92 11.27 -5.11
N PRO A 365 2.14 10.24 -5.46
CA PRO A 365 0.79 10.41 -5.98
C PRO A 365 -0.17 11.09 -5.00
N LEU A 366 0.02 10.94 -3.69
CA LEU A 366 -0.92 11.47 -2.70
C LEU A 366 -0.90 13.01 -2.68
N THR A 367 0.29 13.60 -2.74
CA THR A 367 0.44 15.05 -2.76
C THR A 367 0.59 15.62 -4.18
N GLU A 368 0.55 14.74 -5.19
CA GLU A 368 0.85 15.01 -6.60
C GLU A 368 2.22 15.68 -6.79
N THR A 369 3.22 15.30 -5.99
CA THR A 369 4.54 15.92 -5.95
C THR A 369 5.57 15.02 -6.61
N PHE A 370 6.56 15.59 -7.28
CA PHE A 370 7.74 14.86 -7.71
C PHE A 370 9.01 15.69 -7.54
N VAL A 371 10.12 15.00 -7.31
CA VAL A 371 11.44 15.55 -7.01
C VAL A 371 12.46 14.90 -7.93
N ILE A 372 13.19 15.71 -8.68
CA ILE A 372 14.21 15.29 -9.63
C ILE A 372 15.51 15.98 -9.27
N LEU A 373 16.56 15.20 -9.01
CA LEU A 373 17.92 15.71 -8.81
C LEU A 373 18.83 14.99 -9.80
N LEU A 374 19.41 15.72 -10.75
CA LEU A 374 20.38 15.19 -11.71
C LEU A 374 21.75 15.79 -11.41
N THR A 375 22.78 14.96 -11.29
CA THR A 375 24.15 15.41 -11.00
C THR A 375 25.15 14.63 -11.84
N ASN A 376 26.36 15.16 -11.99
CA ASN A 376 27.52 14.51 -12.58
C ASN A 376 28.54 14.08 -11.51
N ALA A 377 28.09 13.49 -10.39
CA ALA A 377 28.91 13.20 -9.21
C ALA A 377 30.19 12.38 -9.52
N VAL A 378 30.09 11.49 -10.51
CA VAL A 378 31.21 10.64 -11.00
C VAL A 378 32.36 11.41 -11.66
N HIS A 379 32.17 12.69 -11.99
CA HIS A 379 33.21 13.55 -12.57
C HIS A 379 34.11 14.21 -11.51
N ALA A 380 33.66 14.36 -10.26
CA ALA A 380 34.52 14.86 -9.16
C ALA A 380 35.54 13.81 -8.72
N ARG A 381 35.11 12.54 -8.56
CA ARG A 381 35.95 11.39 -8.19
C ARG A 381 35.33 10.10 -8.76
N PRO A 382 36.09 9.23 -9.46
CA PRO A 382 35.57 8.00 -10.05
C PRO A 382 34.93 7.00 -9.06
N SER A 383 35.28 7.08 -7.77
CA SER A 383 34.90 6.11 -6.73
C SER A 383 33.89 6.59 -5.68
N SER A 384 33.40 7.84 -5.72
CA SER A 384 32.65 8.44 -4.60
C SER A 384 31.20 8.87 -4.90
N SER A 385 30.40 8.04 -5.57
CA SER A 385 28.94 8.24 -5.64
C SER A 385 28.27 8.18 -4.24
N SER A 386 29.01 7.84 -3.18
CA SER A 386 28.55 7.85 -1.79
C SER A 386 28.23 9.24 -1.23
N THR A 387 28.82 10.32 -1.75
CA THR A 387 28.65 11.69 -1.20
C THR A 387 27.26 12.30 -1.48
N VAL A 388 26.58 11.81 -2.52
CA VAL A 388 25.26 12.30 -2.95
C VAL A 388 24.10 11.55 -2.28
N ILE A 389 24.36 10.38 -1.68
CA ILE A 389 23.32 9.55 -1.05
C ILE A 389 22.57 10.30 0.07
N PRO A 390 23.26 10.96 1.04
CA PRO A 390 22.57 11.72 2.07
C PRO A 390 21.76 12.89 1.49
N LEU A 391 22.33 13.60 0.51
CA LEU A 391 21.72 14.77 -0.12
C LEU A 391 20.34 14.45 -0.71
N ARG A 392 20.22 13.31 -1.43
CA ARG A 392 18.94 12.88 -2.02
C ARG A 392 17.84 12.72 -0.97
N ARG A 393 18.17 12.08 0.15
CA ARG A 393 17.21 11.83 1.23
C ARG A 393 16.85 13.11 1.99
N GLU A 394 17.83 13.98 2.22
CA GLU A 394 17.64 15.29 2.85
C GLU A 394 16.69 16.15 2.01
N ILE A 395 16.94 16.25 0.70
CA ILE A 395 16.07 17.00 -0.21
C ILE A 395 14.66 16.43 -0.22
N SER A 396 14.48 15.12 -0.38
CA SER A 396 13.14 14.50 -0.33
C SER A 396 12.41 14.80 0.98
N THR A 397 13.14 14.78 2.10
CA THR A 397 12.59 15.12 3.43
C THR A 397 12.14 16.56 3.51
N VAL A 398 13.00 17.49 3.07
CA VAL A 398 12.70 18.92 3.10
C VAL A 398 11.53 19.26 2.19
N VAL A 399 11.53 18.77 0.94
CA VAL A 399 10.43 19.00 -0.01
C VAL A 399 9.11 18.46 0.55
N ALA A 400 9.08 17.23 1.06
CA ALA A 400 7.88 16.67 1.68
C ALA A 400 7.40 17.53 2.87
N SER A 401 8.32 18.01 3.72
CA SER A 401 8.00 18.85 4.88
C SER A 401 7.59 20.29 4.54
N ALA A 402 7.83 20.72 3.29
CA ALA A 402 7.48 22.03 2.79
C ALA A 402 6.03 22.10 2.30
N ILE A 403 5.33 20.97 2.19
CA ILE A 403 3.93 20.94 1.77
C ILE A 403 3.05 21.47 2.91
N ALA A 404 2.44 22.65 2.71
CA ALA A 404 1.67 23.38 3.72
C ALA A 404 0.25 22.83 3.86
N ASP A 405 -0.34 22.53 2.71
CA ASP A 405 -1.72 22.11 2.53
C ASP A 405 -1.77 20.60 2.29
N LEU A 406 -1.01 19.86 3.11
CA LEU A 406 -1.21 18.42 3.21
C LEU A 406 -2.73 18.23 3.34
N PRO A 407 -3.37 17.48 2.41
CA PRO A 407 -4.78 17.19 2.56
C PRO A 407 -4.94 16.69 4.01
N PRO A 408 -5.94 17.19 4.77
CA PRO A 408 -6.06 16.89 6.19
C PRO A 408 -5.80 15.40 6.38
N GLY A 409 -4.69 15.09 7.06
CA GLY A 409 -4.05 13.78 7.00
C GLY A 409 -5.12 12.70 7.13
N PRO A 410 -5.12 11.67 6.26
CA PRO A 410 -6.29 10.99 5.70
C PRO A 410 -7.51 11.04 6.65
N GLY A 411 -8.23 12.16 6.61
CA GLY A 411 -9.10 12.56 7.72
C GLY A 411 -10.15 13.57 7.28
N ARG A 412 -10.53 13.52 6.00
CA ARG A 412 -11.82 13.91 5.42
C ARG A 412 -11.65 13.81 3.92
N ILE A 413 -12.38 12.87 3.30
CA ILE A 413 -12.51 12.73 1.85
C ILE A 413 -13.09 14.04 1.30
N PRO A 414 -12.40 14.80 0.42
CA PRO A 414 -13.10 15.65 -0.52
C PRO A 414 -13.65 14.73 -1.61
N ALA A 415 -14.97 14.76 -1.75
CA ALA A 415 -15.68 14.07 -2.80
C ALA A 415 -15.27 14.61 -4.18
N LYS A 416 -14.29 13.95 -4.84
CA LYS A 416 -14.13 13.74 -6.29
C LYS A 416 -12.66 13.39 -6.61
N MET A 417 -12.34 12.11 -6.53
CA MET A 417 -11.48 11.50 -7.55
C MET A 417 -12.41 11.03 -8.68
N PRO A 418 -12.03 11.12 -9.97
CA PRO A 418 -12.76 10.40 -10.99
C PRO A 418 -12.46 8.91 -10.80
N ALA A 419 -13.24 8.27 -9.93
CA ALA A 419 -13.49 6.85 -10.06
C ALA A 419 -14.10 6.67 -11.45
N SER A 420 -13.44 5.92 -12.32
CA SER A 420 -14.19 5.14 -13.29
C SER A 420 -15.17 4.30 -12.47
N LEU A 421 -16.46 4.60 -12.56
CA LEU A 421 -17.53 4.00 -11.76
C LEU A 421 -17.73 2.50 -12.04
N ASP A 422 -16.89 1.86 -12.85
CA ASP A 422 -17.13 0.53 -13.37
C ASP A 422 -16.20 -0.59 -12.84
N ASP A 423 -15.22 -0.30 -11.96
CA ASP A 423 -14.24 -1.33 -11.52
C ASP A 423 -13.93 -1.40 -10.01
N GLN A 424 -14.76 -0.83 -9.13
CA GLN A 424 -14.64 -1.17 -7.69
C GLN A 424 -15.14 -2.59 -7.45
N VAL A 425 -14.32 -3.43 -6.78
CA VAL A 425 -14.81 -4.69 -6.21
C VAL A 425 -15.82 -4.34 -5.14
N VAL A 426 -17.09 -4.55 -5.47
CA VAL A 426 -18.19 -4.26 -4.60
C VAL A 426 -18.56 -5.52 -3.83
N VAL A 427 -18.18 -5.56 -2.55
CA VAL A 427 -18.57 -6.67 -1.66
C VAL A 427 -20.07 -6.58 -1.38
N GLN A 428 -20.73 -7.73 -1.43
CA GLN A 428 -22.11 -7.89 -0.95
C GLN A 428 -22.06 -8.61 0.40
N THR A 429 -22.58 -7.96 1.45
CA THR A 429 -22.74 -8.59 2.77
C THR A 429 -23.80 -9.69 2.72
N GLY A 430 -23.87 -10.54 3.76
CA GLY A 430 -24.96 -11.50 3.88
C GLY A 430 -26.35 -10.85 3.88
N LEU A 431 -26.47 -9.60 4.36
CA LEU A 431 -27.69 -8.81 4.28
C LEU A 431 -28.03 -8.42 2.84
N ASP A 432 -27.05 -7.93 2.07
CA ASP A 432 -27.28 -7.57 0.66
C ASP A 432 -27.72 -8.80 -0.16
N VAL A 433 -27.14 -9.98 0.14
CA VAL A 433 -27.53 -11.24 -0.49
C VAL A 433 -28.96 -11.63 -0.10
N LEU A 434 -29.29 -11.57 1.21
CA LEU A 434 -30.64 -11.86 1.69
C LEU A 434 -31.70 -10.95 1.06
N GLN A 435 -31.38 -9.66 0.86
CA GLN A 435 -32.24 -8.70 0.16
C GLN A 435 -32.38 -9.02 -1.33
N SER A 436 -31.29 -9.36 -2.02
CA SER A 436 -31.33 -9.68 -3.45
C SER A 436 -32.17 -10.94 -3.73
N GLU A 437 -32.26 -11.85 -2.76
CA GLU A 437 -33.16 -13.01 -2.77
C GLU A 437 -34.57 -12.69 -2.27
N MET A 438 -34.92 -11.42 -2.09
CA MET A 438 -36.24 -10.97 -1.61
C MET A 438 -36.65 -11.67 -0.31
N PHE A 439 -35.68 -11.85 0.60
CA PHE A 439 -35.82 -12.52 1.90
C PHE A 439 -36.43 -13.93 1.82
N ALA A 440 -36.27 -14.64 0.69
CA ALA A 440 -36.88 -15.95 0.45
C ALA A 440 -36.57 -16.96 1.57
N ARG A 441 -35.37 -16.90 2.16
CA ARG A 441 -34.91 -17.75 3.27
C ARG A 441 -35.77 -17.63 4.54
N LEU A 442 -36.50 -16.52 4.70
CA LEU A 442 -37.28 -16.19 5.90
C LEU A 442 -38.80 -16.33 5.73
N ARG A 443 -39.28 -16.61 4.51
CA ARG A 443 -40.73 -16.68 4.24
C ARG A 443 -41.40 -17.81 5.02
N GLY A 444 -42.51 -17.50 5.68
CA GLY A 444 -43.29 -18.45 6.48
C GLY A 444 -42.62 -18.89 7.80
N ARG A 445 -41.45 -18.33 8.14
CA ARG A 445 -40.72 -18.61 9.39
C ARG A 445 -41.10 -17.62 10.48
N LYS A 446 -41.08 -18.07 11.74
CA LYS A 446 -41.19 -17.20 12.91
C LYS A 446 -39.80 -16.74 13.33
N VAL A 447 -39.44 -15.51 12.95
CA VAL A 447 -38.06 -15.03 12.94
C VAL A 447 -37.74 -14.24 14.21
N GLY A 448 -36.66 -14.62 14.88
CA GLY A 448 -35.95 -13.76 15.83
C GLY A 448 -34.71 -13.15 15.16
N VAL A 449 -34.38 -11.90 15.45
CA VAL A 449 -33.23 -11.22 14.82
C VAL A 449 -32.27 -10.68 15.86
N VAL A 450 -31.05 -11.20 15.86
CA VAL A 450 -29.92 -10.70 16.66
C VAL A 450 -29.16 -9.67 15.82
N CYS A 451 -29.25 -8.40 16.19
CA CYS A 451 -28.60 -7.31 15.46
C CYS A 451 -28.29 -6.12 16.38
N ASN A 452 -27.45 -5.21 15.87
CA ASN A 452 -27.25 -3.88 16.41
C ASN A 452 -27.22 -2.88 15.25
N HIS A 453 -26.89 -1.61 15.54
CA HIS A 453 -26.88 -0.52 14.56
C HIS A 453 -25.94 -0.71 13.38
N THR A 454 -25.00 -1.65 13.45
CA THR A 454 -24.10 -1.99 12.33
C THR A 454 -24.75 -2.87 11.26
N ALA A 455 -25.93 -3.43 11.55
CA ALA A 455 -26.69 -4.29 10.66
C ALA A 455 -27.36 -3.49 9.54
N VAL A 456 -26.56 -2.81 8.72
CA VAL A 456 -27.02 -1.99 7.59
C VAL A 456 -26.66 -2.63 6.27
N ASP A 457 -27.52 -2.39 5.27
CA ASP A 457 -27.24 -2.68 3.87
C ASP A 457 -26.31 -1.63 3.27
N ARG A 458 -25.97 -1.81 2.00
CA ARG A 458 -25.09 -0.86 1.28
C ARG A 458 -25.66 0.53 1.08
N GLN A 459 -26.97 0.71 1.24
CA GLN A 459 -27.61 2.02 1.20
C GLN A 459 -27.73 2.63 2.61
N GLY A 460 -27.21 1.96 3.64
CA GLY A 460 -27.28 2.41 5.03
C GLY A 460 -28.62 2.13 5.69
N ARG A 461 -29.49 1.30 5.08
CA ARG A 461 -30.78 0.93 5.67
C ARG A 461 -30.59 -0.21 6.64
N HIS A 462 -31.20 -0.09 7.82
CA HIS A 462 -31.03 -1.06 8.90
C HIS A 462 -31.87 -2.32 8.69
N LEU A 463 -31.32 -3.50 9.01
CA LEU A 463 -31.96 -4.81 8.88
C LEU A 463 -33.35 -4.86 9.51
N ALA A 464 -33.49 -4.33 10.72
CA ALA A 464 -34.76 -4.28 11.44
C ALA A 464 -35.86 -3.58 10.63
N ASP A 465 -35.51 -2.49 9.95
CA ASP A 465 -36.45 -1.70 9.16
C ASP A 465 -36.81 -2.47 7.88
N LEU A 466 -35.80 -3.01 7.20
CA LEU A 466 -35.96 -3.81 5.98
C LEU A 466 -36.86 -5.04 6.18
N ILE A 467 -36.74 -5.71 7.32
CA ILE A 467 -37.57 -6.88 7.65
C ILE A 467 -39.03 -6.48 7.86
N VAL A 468 -39.27 -5.39 8.59
CA VAL A 468 -40.63 -4.92 8.89
C VAL A 468 -41.30 -4.33 7.65
N GLU A 469 -40.57 -3.55 6.84
CA GLU A 469 -41.03 -2.99 5.57
C GLU A 469 -41.40 -4.07 4.54
N ASN A 470 -40.75 -5.23 4.57
CA ASN A 470 -41.08 -6.34 3.67
C ASN A 470 -42.51 -6.87 3.91
N GLY A 471 -43.03 -6.80 5.14
CA GLY A 471 -44.40 -7.17 5.51
C GLY A 471 -44.75 -8.67 5.45
N ALA A 472 -43.95 -9.49 4.75
CA ALA A 472 -44.18 -10.93 4.58
C ALA A 472 -43.38 -11.80 5.58
N ILE A 473 -42.51 -11.19 6.38
CA ILE A 473 -41.68 -11.88 7.38
C ILE A 473 -42.41 -11.84 8.73
N ASN A 474 -42.64 -13.00 9.34
CA ASN A 474 -43.24 -13.08 10.67
C ASN A 474 -42.15 -12.85 11.74
N LEU A 475 -41.84 -11.58 11.99
CA LEU A 475 -40.89 -11.15 13.01
C LEU A 475 -41.51 -11.30 14.41
N VAL A 476 -40.85 -12.08 15.28
CA VAL A 476 -41.28 -12.31 16.67
C VAL A 476 -40.65 -11.30 17.62
N ALA A 477 -39.33 -11.12 17.56
CA ALA A 477 -38.59 -10.22 18.43
C ALA A 477 -37.19 -9.90 17.90
N PHE A 478 -36.64 -8.79 18.37
CA PHE A 478 -35.23 -8.45 18.24
C PHE A 478 -34.43 -8.81 19.49
N PHE A 479 -33.14 -9.05 19.30
CA PHE A 479 -32.16 -9.27 20.35
C PHE A 479 -30.96 -8.37 20.11
N ALA A 480 -30.57 -7.58 21.10
CA ALA A 480 -29.47 -6.65 20.97
C ALA A 480 -28.34 -6.97 21.95
N PRO A 481 -27.07 -6.97 21.52
CA PRO A 481 -25.92 -7.11 22.40
C PRO A 481 -25.66 -5.80 23.18
N GLU A 482 -24.41 -5.60 23.59
CA GLU A 482 -23.93 -4.32 24.11
C GLU A 482 -24.20 -3.16 23.12
N HIS A 483 -24.52 -1.97 23.67
CA HIS A 483 -24.94 -0.75 22.96
C HIS A 483 -26.35 -0.73 22.36
N GLY A 484 -27.11 -1.82 22.48
CA GLY A 484 -28.52 -1.88 22.04
C GLY A 484 -28.68 -1.94 20.51
N ILE A 485 -29.93 -1.94 20.03
CA ILE A 485 -30.23 -2.14 18.61
C ILE A 485 -29.91 -0.90 17.74
N ARG A 486 -29.94 0.32 18.30
CA ARG A 486 -29.67 1.57 17.57
C ARG A 486 -28.37 2.29 17.97
N GLY A 487 -27.56 1.71 18.85
CA GLY A 487 -26.18 2.17 19.12
C GLY A 487 -26.05 3.46 19.95
N GLU A 488 -27.09 3.87 20.65
CA GLU A 488 -27.17 5.19 21.30
C GLU A 488 -26.49 5.29 22.67
N VAL A 489 -26.05 4.16 23.26
CA VAL A 489 -25.68 4.11 24.69
C VAL A 489 -24.37 3.34 24.93
N ASP A 490 -23.40 3.98 25.61
CA ASP A 490 -22.18 3.36 26.15
C ASP A 490 -22.41 2.85 27.59
N ALA A 491 -23.44 2.03 27.78
CA ALA A 491 -23.85 1.48 29.08
C ALA A 491 -24.71 0.21 28.93
N SER A 492 -25.05 -0.43 30.05
CA SER A 492 -26.01 -1.54 30.07
C SER A 492 -27.36 -1.10 29.51
N VAL A 493 -27.87 -1.86 28.55
CA VAL A 493 -29.20 -1.65 27.96
C VAL A 493 -30.14 -2.73 28.50
N GLY A 494 -31.34 -2.35 28.95
CA GLY A 494 -32.37 -3.28 29.37
C GLY A 494 -33.24 -3.75 28.19
N ASP A 495 -34.22 -4.61 28.47
CA ASP A 495 -35.28 -4.88 27.50
C ASP A 495 -36.02 -3.59 27.15
N SER A 496 -36.42 -3.46 25.88
CA SER A 496 -37.07 -2.25 25.36
C SER A 496 -38.03 -2.58 24.20
N VAL A 497 -38.65 -1.54 23.65
CA VAL A 497 -39.39 -1.60 22.39
C VAL A 497 -38.68 -0.67 21.42
N ASP A 498 -38.37 -1.14 20.22
CA ASP A 498 -37.76 -0.31 19.19
C ASP A 498 -38.80 0.71 18.71
N ALA A 499 -38.51 2.01 18.89
CA ALA A 499 -39.49 3.07 18.66
C ALA A 499 -39.95 3.15 17.20
N LYS A 500 -39.07 2.80 16.24
CA LYS A 500 -39.37 2.88 14.81
C LYS A 500 -40.24 1.72 14.34
N THR A 501 -39.95 0.50 14.78
CA THR A 501 -40.65 -0.70 14.34
C THR A 501 -41.80 -1.11 15.25
N GLY A 502 -41.84 -0.64 16.50
CA GLY A 502 -42.82 -1.05 17.51
C GLY A 502 -42.61 -2.46 18.08
N HIS A 503 -41.52 -3.14 17.73
CA HIS A 503 -41.26 -4.51 18.13
C HIS A 503 -40.43 -4.61 19.42
N ARG A 504 -40.61 -5.71 20.14
CA ARG A 504 -39.86 -6.01 21.37
C ARG A 504 -38.37 -6.22 21.05
N VAL A 505 -37.50 -5.65 21.88
CA VAL A 505 -36.05 -5.84 21.87
C VAL A 505 -35.63 -6.44 23.21
N TYR A 506 -35.09 -7.66 23.18
CA TYR A 506 -34.49 -8.30 24.34
C TYR A 506 -33.01 -7.95 24.44
N SER A 507 -32.56 -7.55 25.62
CA SER A 507 -31.14 -7.27 25.85
C SER A 507 -30.37 -8.57 26.12
N LEU A 508 -29.27 -8.74 25.38
CA LEU A 508 -28.23 -9.74 25.60
C LEU A 508 -27.03 -9.13 26.34
N TYR A 509 -27.21 -7.97 26.97
CA TYR A 509 -26.19 -7.29 27.77
C TYR A 509 -26.83 -6.49 28.93
N ASN A 510 -27.45 -7.23 29.86
CA ASN A 510 -28.15 -6.64 30.99
C ASN A 510 -27.37 -6.86 32.29
N LEU A 511 -26.50 -5.91 32.65
CA LEU A 511 -25.62 -6.00 33.81
C LEU A 511 -26.36 -6.04 35.16
N LYS A 512 -27.68 -5.78 35.18
CA LYS A 512 -28.54 -5.92 36.36
C LYS A 512 -28.91 -7.38 36.65
N LEU A 513 -28.78 -8.28 35.68
CA LEU A 513 -29.04 -9.71 35.84
C LEU A 513 -27.82 -10.46 36.42
N PRO A 514 -28.01 -11.64 37.02
CA PRO A 514 -26.90 -12.51 37.43
C PRO A 514 -25.91 -12.79 36.27
N LYS A 515 -24.63 -13.03 36.60
CA LYS A 515 -23.52 -13.14 35.62
C LYS A 515 -23.77 -14.22 34.56
N GLU A 516 -24.43 -15.30 34.96
CA GLU A 516 -24.80 -16.43 34.11
C GLU A 516 -25.95 -16.13 33.15
N GLN A 517 -26.78 -15.13 33.46
CA GLN A 517 -27.98 -14.75 32.70
C GLN A 517 -27.79 -13.49 31.83
N ARG A 518 -26.94 -12.55 32.25
CA ARG A 518 -26.83 -11.21 31.64
C ARG A 518 -26.40 -11.15 30.16
N TYR A 519 -25.80 -12.22 29.63
CA TYR A 519 -25.29 -12.27 28.26
C TYR A 519 -25.97 -13.33 27.38
N ARG A 520 -26.87 -14.12 27.95
CA ARG A 520 -27.44 -15.30 27.29
C ARG A 520 -28.94 -15.10 27.08
N PRO A 521 -29.49 -15.43 25.90
CA PRO A 521 -30.93 -15.46 25.75
C PRO A 521 -31.54 -16.50 26.70
N THR A 522 -32.74 -16.25 27.23
CA THR A 522 -33.52 -17.21 28.06
C THR A 522 -34.50 -18.02 27.19
N PRO A 523 -34.99 -19.20 27.64
CA PRO A 523 -35.87 -20.01 26.81
C PRO A 523 -37.18 -19.27 26.51
N ALA A 524 -37.66 -18.50 27.49
CA ALA A 524 -38.84 -17.66 27.36
C ALA A 524 -38.67 -16.57 26.30
N GLN A 525 -37.48 -15.96 26.20
CA GLN A 525 -37.22 -14.95 25.17
C GLN A 525 -37.20 -15.54 23.74
N PHE A 526 -36.90 -16.83 23.60
CA PHE A 526 -36.93 -17.54 22.31
C PHE A 526 -38.29 -18.19 22.01
N ALA A 527 -39.28 -18.04 22.89
CA ALA A 527 -40.58 -18.67 22.73
C ALA A 527 -41.25 -18.23 21.42
N GLY A 528 -41.68 -19.21 20.62
CA GLY A 528 -42.36 -18.98 19.34
C GLY A 528 -41.43 -18.68 18.16
N ILE A 529 -40.11 -18.59 18.35
CA ILE A 529 -39.13 -18.45 17.25
C ILE A 529 -38.77 -19.84 16.72
N ASP A 530 -38.73 -20.01 15.39
CA ASP A 530 -38.23 -21.22 14.73
C ASP A 530 -36.92 -20.97 13.95
N THR A 531 -36.63 -19.70 13.63
CA THR A 531 -35.46 -19.28 12.87
C THR A 531 -34.86 -18.02 13.49
N LEU A 532 -33.57 -18.06 13.81
CA LEU A 532 -32.81 -16.94 14.36
C LEU A 532 -31.88 -16.38 13.27
N VAL A 533 -31.97 -15.10 12.95
CA VAL A 533 -31.04 -14.40 12.06
C VAL A 533 -30.01 -13.68 12.92
N PHE A 534 -28.72 -13.79 12.58
CA PHE A 534 -27.63 -13.08 13.23
C PHE A 534 -26.93 -12.16 12.22
N ASP A 535 -26.92 -10.86 12.48
CA ASP A 535 -26.27 -9.86 11.63
C ASP A 535 -25.65 -8.73 12.47
N ILE A 536 -24.34 -8.81 12.72
CA ILE A 536 -23.58 -7.83 13.49
C ILE A 536 -22.17 -7.73 12.93
N GLN A 537 -21.66 -6.51 12.72
CA GLN A 537 -20.28 -6.25 12.34
C GLN A 537 -19.32 -6.42 13.54
N ASP A 538 -18.40 -7.40 13.45
CA ASP A 538 -17.30 -7.56 14.40
C ASP A 538 -16.01 -6.83 13.94
N ILE A 539 -14.92 -6.93 14.70
CA ILE A 539 -13.65 -6.23 14.38
C ILE A 539 -12.41 -7.13 14.29
N GLY A 540 -12.56 -8.44 14.32
CA GLY A 540 -11.47 -9.40 14.14
C GLY A 540 -10.62 -9.68 15.38
N ALA A 541 -11.08 -9.26 16.56
CA ALA A 541 -10.38 -9.41 17.84
C ALA A 541 -11.15 -10.34 18.79
N ARG A 542 -10.46 -11.31 19.41
CA ARG A 542 -11.05 -12.35 20.27
C ARG A 542 -11.89 -11.80 21.43
N TYR A 543 -11.44 -10.73 22.05
CA TYR A 543 -12.10 -10.15 23.22
C TYR A 543 -13.15 -9.09 22.86
N TYR A 544 -13.42 -8.88 21.56
CA TYR A 544 -14.58 -8.11 21.11
C TYR A 544 -15.83 -8.99 21.14
N THR A 545 -16.77 -8.68 22.02
CA THR A 545 -17.70 -9.65 22.62
C THR A 545 -18.85 -10.11 21.73
N TYR A 546 -19.04 -9.51 20.55
CA TYR A 546 -20.09 -9.93 19.60
C TYR A 546 -19.93 -11.39 19.14
N ILE A 547 -18.70 -11.88 19.06
CA ILE A 547 -18.43 -13.30 18.74
C ILE A 547 -18.91 -14.23 19.87
N ALA A 548 -18.87 -13.79 21.13
CA ALA A 548 -19.42 -14.54 22.25
C ALA A 548 -20.96 -14.53 22.24
N THR A 549 -21.57 -13.40 21.87
CA THR A 549 -23.03 -13.30 21.67
C THR A 549 -23.51 -14.31 20.62
N LEU A 550 -22.81 -14.41 19.48
CA LEU A 550 -23.09 -15.43 18.46
C LEU A 550 -23.09 -16.83 19.09
N GLY A 551 -22.01 -17.18 19.80
CA GLY A 551 -21.87 -18.48 20.44
C GLY A 551 -23.01 -18.83 21.41
N TYR A 552 -23.36 -17.90 22.30
CA TYR A 552 -24.47 -18.10 23.25
C TYR A 552 -25.84 -18.20 22.57
N CYS A 553 -26.06 -17.47 21.49
CA CYS A 553 -27.27 -17.60 20.69
C CYS A 553 -27.35 -18.97 20.02
N MET A 554 -26.25 -19.46 19.45
CA MET A 554 -26.15 -20.79 18.84
C MET A 554 -26.39 -21.91 19.85
N GLU A 555 -25.76 -21.83 21.04
CA GLU A 555 -25.97 -22.80 22.13
C GLU A 555 -27.44 -22.89 22.55
N ARG A 556 -28.15 -21.75 22.58
CA ARG A 556 -29.57 -21.75 22.91
C ARG A 556 -30.43 -22.25 21.75
N ALA A 557 -30.16 -21.81 20.53
CA ALA A 557 -30.91 -22.22 19.35
C ALA A 557 -30.85 -23.75 19.18
N ALA A 558 -29.67 -24.36 19.34
CA ALA A 558 -29.49 -25.81 19.27
C ALA A 558 -30.37 -26.57 20.28
N LYS A 559 -30.41 -26.12 21.54
CA LYS A 559 -31.23 -26.74 22.60
C LYS A 559 -32.73 -26.68 22.33
N LEU A 560 -33.18 -25.73 21.51
CA LEU A 560 -34.58 -25.52 21.18
C LEU A 560 -34.94 -25.99 19.77
N GLY A 561 -34.00 -26.56 19.01
CA GLY A 561 -34.22 -26.97 17.62
C GLY A 561 -34.43 -25.80 16.65
N ILE A 562 -33.98 -24.59 17.01
CA ILE A 562 -34.12 -23.38 16.20
C ILE A 562 -32.98 -23.32 15.18
N LYS A 563 -33.33 -23.02 13.92
CA LYS A 563 -32.34 -22.80 12.85
C LYS A 563 -31.65 -21.45 13.04
N VAL A 564 -30.34 -21.37 12.83
CA VAL A 564 -29.57 -20.11 12.88
C VAL A 564 -29.08 -19.75 11.49
N ILE A 565 -29.46 -18.58 10.99
CA ILE A 565 -28.97 -18.00 9.73
C ILE A 565 -28.01 -16.88 10.09
N VAL A 566 -26.73 -17.03 9.74
CA VAL A 566 -25.72 -15.98 9.94
C VAL A 566 -25.55 -15.21 8.64
N LEU A 567 -25.84 -13.91 8.68
CA LEU A 567 -25.55 -13.00 7.58
C LEU A 567 -24.09 -12.59 7.71
N ASP A 568 -23.23 -13.16 6.86
CA ASP A 568 -21.80 -12.99 7.05
C ASP A 568 -21.36 -11.56 6.73
N ARG A 569 -20.33 -11.09 7.44
CA ARG A 569 -19.76 -9.74 7.29
C ARG A 569 -18.24 -9.77 7.20
N PRO A 570 -17.62 -8.81 6.50
CA PRO A 570 -16.15 -8.78 6.37
C PRO A 570 -15.49 -8.66 7.73
N ASN A 571 -14.43 -9.42 7.94
CA ASN A 571 -13.47 -9.08 8.99
C ASN A 571 -12.72 -7.80 8.55
N PRO A 572 -12.80 -6.68 9.29
CA PRO A 572 -12.23 -5.41 8.83
C PRO A 572 -10.69 -5.43 8.77
N LEU A 573 -10.05 -6.40 9.43
CA LEU A 573 -8.61 -6.65 9.38
C LEU A 573 -8.19 -7.57 8.23
N GLY A 574 -9.14 -7.99 7.40
CA GLY A 574 -8.99 -9.05 6.41
C GLY A 574 -8.96 -10.44 7.03
N GLY A 575 -8.77 -11.46 6.20
CA GLY A 575 -8.70 -12.86 6.61
C GLY A 575 -7.27 -13.43 6.72
N LEU A 576 -6.25 -12.67 6.31
CA LEU A 576 -4.86 -13.14 6.30
C LEU A 576 -4.14 -12.96 7.66
N LEU A 577 -4.40 -11.84 8.34
CA LEU A 577 -3.78 -11.53 9.62
C LEU A 577 -4.26 -12.53 10.68
N VAL A 578 -3.30 -13.17 11.34
CA VAL A 578 -3.51 -14.04 12.49
C VAL A 578 -2.33 -13.83 13.40
N GLU A 579 -2.61 -13.49 14.65
CA GLU A 579 -1.56 -13.01 15.56
C GLU A 579 -1.98 -13.13 17.02
N GLY A 580 -0.98 -13.13 17.89
CA GLY A 580 -1.11 -13.12 19.34
C GLY A 580 -1.26 -14.53 19.92
N PRO A 581 -1.07 -14.64 21.24
CA PRO A 581 -1.19 -15.90 21.95
C PRO A 581 -2.57 -16.54 21.76
N ILE A 582 -2.56 -17.84 21.55
CA ILE A 582 -3.77 -18.65 21.65
C ILE A 582 -4.27 -18.61 23.09
N LEU A 583 -5.58 -18.45 23.26
CA LEU A 583 -6.21 -18.42 24.57
C LEU A 583 -5.96 -19.73 25.34
N ASP A 584 -5.41 -19.61 26.54
CA ASP A 584 -5.27 -20.72 27.49
C ASP A 584 -6.64 -21.38 27.76
N ALA A 585 -6.72 -22.70 27.65
CA ALA A 585 -7.98 -23.44 27.77
C ALA A 585 -8.72 -23.17 29.10
N LYS A 586 -7.98 -22.96 30.20
CA LYS A 586 -8.53 -22.62 31.52
C LYS A 586 -9.19 -21.23 31.60
N LEU A 587 -8.84 -20.32 30.70
CA LEU A 587 -9.44 -18.99 30.60
C LEU A 587 -10.64 -18.97 29.64
N SER A 588 -10.87 -20.04 28.89
CA SER A 588 -11.95 -20.17 27.91
C SER A 588 -13.34 -20.26 28.55
N GLY A 589 -14.36 -19.88 27.80
CA GLY A 589 -15.78 -19.93 28.20
C GLY A 589 -16.30 -18.65 28.86
N GLN A 590 -15.46 -17.62 28.99
CA GLN A 590 -15.86 -16.30 29.48
C GLN A 590 -16.37 -15.42 28.33
N PHE A 591 -17.04 -14.31 28.65
CA PHE A 591 -17.64 -13.45 27.62
C PHE A 591 -16.59 -12.76 26.71
N THR A 592 -15.44 -12.38 27.26
CA THR A 592 -14.28 -11.84 26.50
C THR A 592 -13.31 -12.91 26.01
N ALA A 593 -13.62 -14.19 26.26
CA ALA A 593 -12.74 -15.33 25.99
C ALA A 593 -13.57 -16.57 25.65
N TYR A 594 -14.54 -16.41 24.74
CA TYR A 594 -15.58 -17.42 24.52
C TYR A 594 -15.00 -18.72 23.97
N HIS A 595 -13.96 -18.68 23.16
CA HIS A 595 -13.39 -19.87 22.54
C HIS A 595 -11.87 -19.74 22.38
N THR A 596 -11.20 -20.88 22.25
CA THR A 596 -9.73 -20.98 22.19
C THR A 596 -9.21 -20.44 20.86
N LEU A 597 -9.05 -19.12 20.77
CA LEU A 597 -8.66 -18.36 19.58
C LEU A 597 -7.36 -17.56 19.85
N PRO A 598 -6.56 -17.23 18.81
CA PRO A 598 -5.58 -16.15 18.92
C PRO A 598 -6.27 -14.82 19.19
N ILE A 599 -5.51 -13.81 19.59
CA ILE A 599 -6.03 -12.44 19.75
C ILE A 599 -6.64 -11.96 18.43
N THR A 600 -5.89 -12.04 17.34
CA THR A 600 -6.40 -11.78 15.98
C THR A 600 -6.65 -13.13 15.31
N HIS A 601 -7.91 -13.53 15.19
CA HIS A 601 -8.28 -14.86 14.69
C HIS A 601 -8.33 -14.95 13.15
N GLY A 602 -8.54 -13.81 12.49
CA GLY A 602 -8.61 -13.65 11.04
C GLY A 602 -9.75 -14.42 10.39
N LEU A 603 -10.89 -14.58 11.06
CA LEU A 603 -12.08 -15.26 10.52
C LEU A 603 -13.21 -14.25 10.36
N THR A 604 -14.15 -14.51 9.45
CA THR A 604 -15.45 -13.80 9.45
C THR A 604 -16.36 -14.33 10.56
N ILE A 605 -17.45 -13.63 10.84
CA ILE A 605 -18.44 -14.06 11.84
C ILE A 605 -19.13 -15.38 11.45
N GLY A 606 -19.33 -15.61 10.15
CA GLY A 606 -19.85 -16.87 9.61
C GLY A 606 -18.86 -18.04 9.75
N GLU A 607 -17.58 -17.83 9.45
CA GLU A 607 -16.53 -18.82 9.67
C GLU A 607 -16.38 -19.16 11.17
N LEU A 608 -16.51 -18.16 12.05
CA LEU A 608 -16.54 -18.37 13.51
C LEU A 608 -17.73 -19.23 13.96
N ALA A 609 -18.92 -19.03 13.39
CA ALA A 609 -20.07 -19.88 13.68
C ALA A 609 -19.78 -21.35 13.37
N MET A 610 -19.14 -21.63 12.24
CA MET A 610 -18.75 -22.99 11.84
C MET A 610 -17.73 -23.61 12.81
N VAL A 611 -16.69 -22.85 13.19
CA VAL A 611 -15.71 -23.27 14.21
C VAL A 611 -16.40 -23.60 15.52
N TYR A 612 -17.27 -22.72 16.02
CA TYR A 612 -17.96 -22.93 17.29
C TYR A 612 -18.86 -24.16 17.24
N ASN A 613 -19.62 -24.33 16.15
CA ASN A 613 -20.53 -25.47 16.03
C ASN A 613 -19.79 -26.80 16.08
N ALA A 614 -18.66 -26.89 15.37
CA ALA A 614 -17.83 -28.09 15.30
C ALA A 614 -17.06 -28.34 16.61
N GLU A 615 -16.30 -27.35 17.08
CA GLU A 615 -15.33 -27.57 18.15
C GLU A 615 -15.94 -27.52 19.55
N ARG A 616 -17.00 -26.72 19.76
CA ARG A 616 -17.77 -26.72 21.01
C ARG A 616 -18.90 -27.75 21.01
N LYS A 617 -19.06 -28.52 19.91
CA LYS A 617 -20.09 -29.55 19.73
C LYS A 617 -21.50 -29.01 20.03
N ILE A 618 -21.80 -27.81 19.51
CA ILE A 618 -23.07 -27.12 19.80
C ILE A 618 -24.25 -27.88 19.19
N GLY A 619 -24.09 -28.44 17.99
CA GLY A 619 -25.17 -29.15 17.29
C GLY A 619 -26.27 -28.23 16.76
N ALA A 620 -25.96 -26.95 16.53
CA ALA A 620 -26.91 -26.01 15.94
C ALA A 620 -27.11 -26.30 14.44
N ASN A 621 -28.36 -26.18 13.98
CA ASN A 621 -28.68 -26.15 12.56
C ASN A 621 -28.32 -24.76 12.01
N ILE A 622 -27.12 -24.61 11.46
CA ILE A 622 -26.61 -23.34 10.96
C ILE A 622 -26.66 -23.24 9.43
N GLU A 623 -26.93 -22.04 8.96
CA GLU A 623 -26.81 -21.64 7.56
C GLU A 623 -26.01 -20.33 7.49
N ILE A 624 -24.97 -20.29 6.66
CA ILE A 624 -24.17 -19.08 6.45
C ILE A 624 -24.53 -18.47 5.11
N VAL A 625 -24.99 -17.21 5.11
CA VAL A 625 -25.19 -16.43 3.89
C VAL A 625 -23.85 -15.78 3.54
N LYS A 626 -23.15 -16.37 2.58
CA LYS A 626 -21.80 -15.96 2.15
C LYS A 626 -21.80 -14.58 1.50
N MET A 627 -20.63 -13.96 1.46
CA MET A 627 -20.39 -12.65 0.82
C MET A 627 -19.77 -12.79 -0.57
N PRO A 628 -20.52 -12.55 -1.65
CA PRO A 628 -19.93 -12.36 -2.97
C PRO A 628 -18.89 -11.25 -2.97
N ASN A 629 -17.83 -11.45 -3.75
CA ASN A 629 -16.74 -10.50 -4.00
C ASN A 629 -15.86 -10.16 -2.79
N TRP A 630 -16.11 -10.71 -1.60
CA TRP A 630 -15.15 -10.63 -0.50
C TRP A 630 -14.08 -11.72 -0.65
N ASN A 631 -12.83 -11.36 -0.39
CA ASN A 631 -11.74 -12.31 -0.22
C ASN A 631 -10.84 -11.88 0.93
N ARG A 632 -10.06 -12.83 1.45
CA ARG A 632 -9.25 -12.65 2.67
C ARG A 632 -8.21 -11.53 2.59
N ARG A 633 -7.84 -11.04 1.40
CA ARG A 633 -6.87 -9.95 1.21
C ARG A 633 -7.50 -8.57 1.41
N LEU A 634 -8.81 -8.44 1.27
CA LEU A 634 -9.50 -7.16 1.36
C LEU A 634 -9.55 -6.68 2.81
N LEU A 635 -9.00 -5.49 3.04
CA LEU A 635 -9.26 -4.69 4.23
C LEU A 635 -10.58 -3.93 4.05
N TRP A 636 -11.15 -3.42 5.15
CA TRP A 636 -12.48 -2.77 5.13
C TRP A 636 -12.65 -1.70 4.04
N ASP A 637 -11.69 -0.79 3.91
CA ASP A 637 -11.67 0.32 2.95
C ASP A 637 -11.64 -0.14 1.48
N GLN A 638 -11.29 -1.40 1.24
CA GLN A 638 -11.25 -2.00 -0.09
C GLN A 638 -12.56 -2.74 -0.45
N THR A 639 -13.52 -2.81 0.48
CA THR A 639 -14.79 -3.55 0.27
C THR A 639 -15.87 -2.74 -0.43
N GLY A 640 -15.74 -1.40 -0.43
CA GLY A 640 -16.80 -0.49 -0.88
C GLY A 640 -18.00 -0.39 0.07
N LEU A 641 -17.93 -0.96 1.28
CA LEU A 641 -19.01 -0.92 2.27
C LEU A 641 -18.93 0.33 3.18
N PRO A 642 -20.07 0.87 3.63
CA PRO A 642 -20.10 1.97 4.58
C PRO A 642 -19.60 1.52 5.97
N TRP A 643 -18.69 2.27 6.58
CA TRP A 643 -18.28 2.03 7.96
C TRP A 643 -19.32 2.59 8.93
N VAL A 644 -19.91 1.72 9.75
CA VAL A 644 -20.71 2.09 10.91
C VAL A 644 -19.93 1.70 12.16
N ASN A 645 -19.69 2.67 13.03
CA ASN A 645 -18.89 2.49 14.26
C ASN A 645 -19.40 1.31 15.09
N PRO A 646 -18.68 0.19 15.20
CA PRO A 646 -19.18 -0.99 15.89
C PRO A 646 -19.40 -0.78 17.40
N SER A 647 -18.73 0.20 18.00
CA SER A 647 -18.96 0.67 19.37
C SER A 647 -18.64 2.17 19.48
N PRO A 648 -19.04 2.84 20.57
CA PRO A 648 -18.74 4.27 20.79
C PRO A 648 -17.25 4.63 20.79
N ASN A 649 -16.38 3.64 20.99
CA ASN A 649 -14.93 3.81 21.04
C ASN A 649 -14.21 3.06 19.89
N ILE A 650 -14.93 2.53 18.90
CA ILE A 650 -14.39 2.03 17.63
C ILE A 650 -15.08 2.81 16.51
N ARG A 651 -14.57 4.01 16.28
CA ARG A 651 -15.10 5.08 15.43
C ARG A 651 -14.53 5.07 14.03
N ASN A 652 -13.43 4.34 13.81
CA ASN A 652 -12.83 4.21 12.50
C ASN A 652 -12.04 2.90 12.36
N VAL A 653 -11.67 2.57 11.12
CA VAL A 653 -10.97 1.32 10.79
C VAL A 653 -9.53 1.24 11.32
N ARG A 654 -8.91 2.35 11.71
CA ARG A 654 -7.59 2.38 12.37
C ARG A 654 -7.71 1.92 13.81
N GLU A 655 -8.71 2.45 14.53
CA GLU A 655 -9.01 2.02 15.90
C GLU A 655 -9.29 0.51 15.93
N ALA A 656 -10.09 0.01 14.98
CA ALA A 656 -10.32 -1.44 14.83
C ALA A 656 -9.03 -2.23 14.58
N ALA A 657 -8.07 -1.68 13.82
CA ALA A 657 -6.79 -2.33 13.52
C ALA A 657 -5.78 -2.28 14.66
N LEU A 658 -5.81 -1.24 15.50
CA LEU A 658 -4.96 -1.14 16.69
C LEU A 658 -5.56 -1.85 17.90
N TYR A 659 -6.89 -1.98 17.95
CA TYR A 659 -7.61 -2.58 19.07
C TYR A 659 -7.06 -3.94 19.50
N PRO A 660 -6.71 -4.92 18.62
CA PRO A 660 -6.16 -6.19 19.06
C PRO A 660 -4.91 -6.07 19.95
N GLY A 661 -4.10 -5.02 19.75
CA GLY A 661 -2.88 -4.74 20.51
C GLY A 661 -3.07 -3.83 21.70
N ILE A 662 -3.83 -2.75 21.50
CA ILE A 662 -4.01 -1.71 22.52
C ILE A 662 -5.12 -2.09 23.50
N GLY A 663 -6.13 -2.84 23.06
CA GLY A 663 -7.28 -3.24 23.86
C GLY A 663 -6.93 -4.12 25.05
N PHE A 664 -5.93 -5.01 24.96
CA PHE A 664 -5.54 -5.82 26.12
C PHE A 664 -4.78 -5.02 27.20
N LEU A 665 -4.31 -3.81 26.87
CA LEU A 665 -3.71 -2.88 27.84
C LEU A 665 -4.79 -2.22 28.72
N GLU A 666 -6.07 -2.36 28.36
CA GLU A 666 -7.20 -1.95 29.22
C GLU A 666 -7.24 -2.70 30.56
N GLY A 667 -6.47 -3.77 30.77
CA GLY A 667 -6.30 -4.40 32.09
C GLY A 667 -5.46 -3.58 33.08
N LEU A 668 -4.70 -2.59 32.60
CA LEU A 668 -3.65 -1.90 33.36
C LEU A 668 -4.07 -0.50 33.81
N PRO A 669 -3.39 0.15 34.78
CA PRO A 669 -3.71 1.52 35.22
C PRO A 669 -3.29 2.62 34.21
N LEU A 670 -3.63 2.41 32.94
CA LEU A 670 -3.32 3.23 31.77
C LEU A 670 -4.62 3.71 31.11
N SER A 671 -4.57 4.88 30.48
CA SER A 671 -5.59 5.29 29.51
C SER A 671 -5.18 4.80 28.13
N VAL A 672 -6.12 4.18 27.42
CA VAL A 672 -6.01 3.81 26.00
C VAL A 672 -6.77 4.80 25.11
N GLY A 673 -6.92 6.06 25.55
CA GLY A 673 -7.57 7.11 24.76
C GLY A 673 -9.09 7.17 24.82
N ARG A 674 -9.77 6.26 25.53
CA ARG A 674 -11.21 6.42 25.81
C ARG A 674 -11.48 7.76 26.50
N GLY A 675 -12.58 8.40 26.15
CA GLY A 675 -12.90 9.76 26.60
C GLY A 675 -12.14 10.86 25.85
N THR A 676 -11.46 10.53 24.75
CA THR A 676 -10.87 11.50 23.82
C THR A 676 -11.44 11.29 22.40
N ASP A 677 -10.95 12.06 21.43
CA ASP A 677 -11.30 11.89 20.02
C ASP A 677 -10.55 10.73 19.34
N MET A 678 -9.58 10.10 20.03
CA MET A 678 -8.67 9.08 19.46
C MET A 678 -8.57 7.82 20.34
N PRO A 679 -9.68 7.15 20.70
CA PRO A 679 -9.62 5.90 21.46
C PRO A 679 -8.81 4.84 20.72
N PHE A 680 -7.98 4.09 21.43
CA PHE A 680 -7.04 3.08 20.93
C PHE A 680 -5.94 3.57 19.97
N GLU A 681 -6.01 4.82 19.50
CA GLU A 681 -4.95 5.50 18.74
C GLU A 681 -3.96 6.24 19.66
N ILE A 682 -4.31 6.44 20.94
CA ILE A 682 -3.41 7.01 21.95
C ILE A 682 -3.34 6.13 23.20
N ILE A 683 -2.18 6.10 23.84
CA ILE A 683 -1.94 5.41 25.12
C ILE A 683 -1.13 6.29 26.05
N GLY A 684 -1.50 6.33 27.33
CA GLY A 684 -0.83 7.19 28.30
C GLY A 684 -1.34 7.08 29.73
N GLY A 685 -0.82 7.97 30.58
CA GLY A 685 -1.14 8.03 32.00
C GLY A 685 -0.52 9.26 32.65
N PRO A 686 -0.97 9.66 33.85
CA PRO A 686 -0.49 10.88 34.53
C PRO A 686 0.98 10.79 34.97
N TRP A 687 1.55 9.59 34.94
CA TRP A 687 2.91 9.28 35.35
C TRP A 687 3.85 8.99 34.17
N ILE A 688 3.37 9.12 32.94
CA ILE A 688 4.15 8.82 31.72
C ILE A 688 4.72 10.12 31.15
N ASP A 689 6.03 10.14 30.95
CA ASP A 689 6.68 11.07 30.04
C ASP A 689 6.51 10.58 28.59
N GLY A 690 5.69 11.31 27.83
CA GLY A 690 5.39 10.99 26.44
C GLY A 690 6.59 11.08 25.51
N VAL A 691 7.55 11.97 25.77
CA VAL A 691 8.76 12.14 24.94
C VAL A 691 9.66 10.93 25.09
N VAL A 692 9.88 10.50 26.34
CA VAL A 692 10.71 9.30 26.64
C VAL A 692 10.09 8.05 26.05
N LEU A 693 8.77 7.86 26.20
CA LEU A 693 8.07 6.71 25.63
C LEU A 693 8.09 6.73 24.09
N ALA A 694 7.88 7.90 23.47
CA ALA A 694 7.93 8.03 22.01
C ALA A 694 9.32 7.73 21.45
N ASP A 695 10.38 8.23 22.08
CA ASP A 695 11.77 7.97 21.68
C ASP A 695 12.11 6.47 21.77
N TRP A 696 11.73 5.83 22.88
CA TRP A 696 11.90 4.38 23.06
C TRP A 696 11.22 3.60 21.92
N MET A 697 9.93 3.86 21.71
CA MET A 697 9.14 3.13 20.73
C MET A 697 9.58 3.41 19.29
N SER A 698 10.04 4.64 19.00
CA SER A 698 10.54 5.01 17.67
C SER A 698 11.84 4.27 17.29
N LYS A 699 12.69 3.94 18.26
CA LYS A 699 13.92 3.18 18.04
C LYS A 699 13.67 1.73 17.61
N LEU A 700 12.53 1.16 17.97
CA LEU A 700 12.13 -0.21 17.60
C LEU A 700 11.79 -0.36 16.12
N ARG A 701 11.46 0.74 15.43
CA ARG A 701 11.11 0.76 13.98
C ARG A 701 10.04 -0.26 13.60
N LEU A 702 8.99 -0.36 14.42
CA LEU A 702 7.91 -1.33 14.22
C LEU A 702 7.19 -1.09 12.88
N PRO A 703 6.93 -2.15 12.07
CA PRO A 703 6.29 -2.00 10.77
C PRO A 703 4.88 -1.39 10.85
N GLY A 704 4.56 -0.49 9.93
CA GLY A 704 3.20 0.04 9.74
C GLY A 704 2.75 1.10 10.75
N VAL A 705 3.54 1.39 11.79
CA VAL A 705 3.22 2.38 12.83
C VAL A 705 4.37 3.37 13.07
N SER A 706 4.06 4.53 13.63
CA SER A 706 5.02 5.46 14.23
C SER A 706 4.44 6.07 15.50
N PHE A 707 5.29 6.68 16.32
CA PHE A 707 4.92 7.15 17.66
C PHE A 707 5.17 8.64 17.77
N VAL A 708 4.15 9.38 18.21
CA VAL A 708 4.23 10.82 18.44
C VAL A 708 3.99 11.08 19.92
N PRO A 709 4.87 11.80 20.63
CA PRO A 709 4.61 12.17 22.01
C PRO A 709 3.36 13.04 22.10
N THR A 710 2.48 12.76 23.04
CA THR A 710 1.22 13.48 23.17
C THR A 710 0.85 13.72 24.64
N ARG A 711 -0.03 14.70 24.84
CA ARG A 711 -0.68 15.00 26.11
C ARG A 711 -2.18 15.09 25.87
N PHE A 712 -2.95 14.46 26.74
CA PHE A 712 -4.41 14.39 26.61
C PHE A 712 -5.07 14.27 27.98
N THR A 713 -6.32 14.71 28.07
CA THR A 713 -7.13 14.59 29.31
C THR A 713 -8.41 13.83 28.96
N PRO A 714 -8.56 12.57 29.40
CA PRO A 714 -9.78 11.81 29.17
C PRO A 714 -11.02 12.47 29.80
N THR A 715 -12.13 12.50 29.09
CA THR A 715 -13.43 12.98 29.60
C THR A 715 -14.26 11.87 30.26
N SER A 716 -13.89 10.61 30.03
CA SER A 716 -14.53 9.41 30.61
C SER A 716 -13.49 8.30 30.81
N SER A 717 -13.89 7.18 31.43
CA SER A 717 -13.01 6.04 31.71
C SER A 717 -11.80 6.38 32.60
N LYS A 718 -10.68 5.64 32.44
CA LYS A 718 -9.47 5.77 33.26
C LYS A 718 -8.82 7.13 33.11
N HIS A 719 -8.36 7.67 34.24
CA HIS A 719 -7.75 9.01 34.34
C HIS A 719 -8.67 10.15 33.88
N LYS A 720 -10.00 9.98 34.02
CA LYS A 720 -10.99 11.02 33.75
C LYS A 720 -10.63 12.33 34.46
N GLY A 721 -10.54 13.42 33.70
CA GLY A 721 -10.23 14.76 34.20
C GLY A 721 -8.77 14.98 34.62
N VAL A 722 -7.88 14.00 34.39
CA VAL A 722 -6.47 14.07 34.76
C VAL A 722 -5.61 14.14 33.50
N LEU A 723 -4.70 15.11 33.45
CA LEU A 723 -3.75 15.26 32.35
C LEU A 723 -2.83 14.04 32.29
N CYS A 724 -2.79 13.39 31.14
CA CYS A 724 -1.95 12.23 30.85
C CYS A 724 -0.87 12.62 29.84
N GLY A 725 0.36 12.17 30.08
CA GLY A 725 1.38 12.08 29.04
C GLY A 725 1.37 10.70 28.40
N GLY A 726 1.85 10.58 27.17
CA GLY A 726 1.83 9.30 26.46
C GLY A 726 2.26 9.41 25.00
N VAL A 727 1.84 8.44 24.21
CA VAL A 727 2.11 8.39 22.77
C VAL A 727 0.83 8.23 21.98
N GLN A 728 0.75 8.93 20.86
CA GLN A 728 -0.17 8.61 19.77
C GLN A 728 0.52 7.59 18.85
N VAL A 729 -0.18 6.49 18.59
CA VAL A 729 0.21 5.47 17.62
C VAL A 729 -0.35 5.88 16.27
N ASN A 730 0.51 6.41 15.40
CA ASN A 730 0.13 6.75 14.04
C ASN A 730 0.23 5.51 13.15
N LEU A 731 -0.91 4.95 12.78
CA LEU A 731 -1.01 3.79 11.90
C LEU A 731 -1.01 4.21 10.43
N TRP A 732 0.08 3.92 9.71
CA TRP A 732 0.26 4.31 8.32
C TRP A 732 0.14 3.15 7.32
N ASP A 733 0.34 1.89 7.73
CA ASP A 733 0.02 0.71 6.90
C ASP A 733 -0.49 -0.48 7.74
N ARG A 734 -1.80 -0.73 7.66
CA ARG A 734 -2.50 -1.83 8.35
C ARG A 734 -2.08 -3.23 7.90
N ARG A 735 -1.54 -3.39 6.69
CA ARG A 735 -1.20 -4.71 6.13
C ARG A 735 0.05 -5.30 6.77
N ILE A 736 0.98 -4.42 7.14
CA ILE A 736 2.26 -4.80 7.73
C ILE A 736 2.32 -4.57 9.24
N CYS A 737 1.40 -3.77 9.80
CA CYS A 737 1.24 -3.66 11.24
C CYS A 737 0.93 -5.02 11.88
N ARG A 738 1.55 -5.27 13.03
CA ARG A 738 1.33 -6.45 13.88
C ARG A 738 0.82 -5.98 15.24
N PRO A 739 -0.51 -5.82 15.41
CA PRO A 739 -1.05 -5.15 16.57
C PRO A 739 -0.76 -5.87 17.90
N SER A 740 -0.77 -7.20 17.95
CA SER A 740 -0.47 -7.92 19.20
C SER A 740 0.99 -7.73 19.61
N GLU A 741 1.92 -7.78 18.65
CA GLU A 741 3.33 -7.47 18.85
C GLU A 741 3.52 -6.03 19.34
N LEU A 742 2.85 -5.06 18.70
CA LEU A 742 2.86 -3.66 19.12
C LEU A 742 2.45 -3.51 20.60
N GLY A 743 1.37 -4.18 21.02
CA GLY A 743 0.92 -4.12 22.41
C GLY A 743 1.96 -4.69 23.38
N ILE A 744 2.72 -5.71 22.96
CA ILE A 744 3.79 -6.33 23.76
C ILE A 744 5.01 -5.42 23.88
N TYR A 745 5.43 -4.77 22.78
CA TYR A 745 6.49 -3.76 22.84
C TYR A 745 6.11 -2.56 23.70
N LEU A 746 4.86 -2.09 23.61
CA LEU A 746 4.37 -0.99 24.44
C LEU A 746 4.40 -1.33 25.92
N ILE A 747 3.93 -2.51 26.32
CA ILE A 747 3.93 -2.89 27.73
C ILE A 747 5.33 -3.18 28.27
N ASP A 748 6.22 -3.76 27.47
CA ASP A 748 7.62 -3.93 27.86
C ASP A 748 8.31 -2.56 28.09
N ALA A 749 8.14 -1.62 27.16
CA ALA A 749 8.68 -0.27 27.30
C ALA A 749 8.15 0.41 28.57
N LEU A 750 6.85 0.34 28.82
CA LEU A 750 6.23 0.91 30.02
C LEU A 750 6.69 0.24 31.31
N ALA A 751 6.81 -1.09 31.34
CA ALA A 751 7.28 -1.84 32.50
C ALA A 751 8.75 -1.52 32.83
N ARG A 752 9.59 -1.29 31.83
CA ARG A 752 11.01 -0.91 32.01
C ARG A 752 11.18 0.55 32.42
N LEU A 753 10.43 1.46 31.81
CA LEU A 753 10.51 2.89 32.11
C LEU A 753 9.86 3.24 33.46
N TYR A 754 8.80 2.51 33.85
CA TYR A 754 7.98 2.83 35.02
C TYR A 754 7.67 1.60 35.89
N PRO A 755 8.68 0.84 36.37
CA PRO A 755 8.48 -0.43 37.07
C PRO A 755 7.65 -0.30 38.35
N ALA A 756 7.76 0.83 39.06
CA ALA A 756 6.96 1.10 40.27
C ALA A 756 5.46 1.31 39.97
N LYS A 757 5.09 1.62 38.73
CA LYS A 757 3.70 1.81 38.29
C LYS A 757 3.08 0.53 37.72
N LEU A 758 3.91 -0.41 37.29
CA LEU A 758 3.52 -1.69 36.70
C LEU A 758 4.23 -2.86 37.39
N PRO A 759 4.03 -3.07 38.71
CA PRO A 759 4.59 -4.23 39.39
C PRO A 759 3.98 -5.54 38.83
N ALA A 760 4.64 -6.67 39.09
CA ALA A 760 4.24 -7.98 38.57
C ALA A 760 2.75 -8.32 38.81
N ALA A 761 2.21 -7.98 39.98
CA ALA A 761 0.80 -8.19 40.30
C ALA A 761 -0.14 -7.38 39.38
N THR A 762 0.24 -6.14 39.03
CA THR A 762 -0.52 -5.30 38.11
C THR A 762 -0.44 -5.82 36.68
N LEU A 763 0.76 -6.23 36.23
CA LEU A 763 0.92 -6.86 34.91
C LEU A 763 0.06 -8.13 34.81
N TYR A 764 -0.02 -8.94 35.86
CA TYR A 764 -0.82 -10.15 35.89
C TYR A 764 -2.33 -9.92 35.66
N GLU A 765 -2.85 -8.70 35.87
CA GLU A 765 -4.25 -8.39 35.58
C GLU A 765 -4.59 -8.40 34.09
N MET A 766 -3.60 -8.24 33.20
CA MET A 766 -3.85 -8.29 31.75
C MET A 766 -4.03 -9.73 31.21
N ARG A 767 -3.80 -10.76 32.04
CA ARG A 767 -3.83 -12.19 31.62
C ARG A 767 -5.14 -12.60 30.94
N SER A 768 -6.27 -12.02 31.34
CA SER A 768 -7.59 -12.36 30.79
C SER A 768 -7.76 -11.84 29.37
N MET A 769 -7.29 -10.62 29.10
CA MET A 769 -7.37 -9.98 27.79
C MET A 769 -6.31 -10.51 26.83
N VAL A 770 -5.07 -10.68 27.31
CA VAL A 770 -3.99 -11.35 26.55
C VAL A 770 -4.34 -12.83 26.32
N GLY A 771 -5.05 -13.44 27.27
CA GLY A 771 -5.53 -14.82 27.17
C GLY A 771 -4.44 -15.85 27.45
N ASN A 772 -3.36 -15.46 28.11
CA ASN A 772 -2.23 -16.34 28.41
C ASN A 772 -1.65 -15.97 29.77
N GLU A 773 -1.48 -16.96 30.65
CA GLU A 773 -1.00 -16.71 32.01
C GLU A 773 0.51 -16.52 32.13
N THR A 774 1.29 -16.97 31.15
CA THR A 774 2.76 -16.92 31.23
C THR A 774 3.32 -15.59 30.75
N ILE A 775 2.69 -14.95 29.76
CA ILE A 775 3.14 -13.68 29.17
C ILE A 775 3.27 -12.54 30.20
N PRO A 776 2.28 -12.27 31.08
CA PRO A 776 2.43 -11.22 32.09
C PRO A 776 3.63 -11.46 33.02
N ALA A 777 3.89 -12.72 33.37
CA ALA A 777 5.02 -13.09 34.21
C ALA A 777 6.36 -12.97 33.45
N ALA A 778 6.39 -13.27 32.15
CA ALA A 778 7.56 -13.08 31.31
C ALA A 778 7.96 -11.60 31.20
N ILE A 779 6.98 -10.71 30.99
CA ILE A 779 7.21 -9.26 30.98
C ILE A 779 7.69 -8.78 32.35
N ALA A 780 7.08 -9.26 33.44
CA ALA A 780 7.51 -8.91 34.79
C ALA A 780 8.95 -9.36 35.12
N ARG A 781 9.43 -10.44 34.48
CA ARG A 781 10.84 -10.90 34.58
C ARG A 781 11.79 -10.13 33.66
N GLY A 782 11.29 -9.24 32.80
CA GLY A 782 12.08 -8.50 31.84
C GLY A 782 12.56 -9.33 30.65
N GLU A 783 11.86 -10.42 30.32
CA GLU A 783 12.13 -11.18 29.09
C GLU A 783 11.98 -10.28 27.85
N MET A 784 12.81 -10.53 26.84
CA MET A 784 12.80 -9.73 25.61
C MET A 784 11.46 -9.88 24.88
N PRO A 785 10.84 -8.79 24.37
CA PRO A 785 9.61 -8.85 23.59
C PRO A 785 9.66 -9.86 22.45
N GLU A 786 10.79 -9.99 21.75
CA GLU A 786 10.98 -10.92 20.64
C GLU A 786 10.85 -12.37 21.10
N THR A 787 11.32 -12.71 22.31
CA THR A 787 11.17 -14.04 22.91
C THR A 787 9.71 -14.32 23.26
N ILE A 788 9.03 -13.34 23.85
CA ILE A 788 7.60 -13.43 24.17
C ILE A 788 6.79 -13.62 22.88
N ILE A 789 7.07 -12.85 21.84
CA ILE A 789 6.41 -12.92 20.54
C ILE A 789 6.65 -14.27 19.86
N ALA A 790 7.89 -14.76 19.89
CA ALA A 790 8.23 -16.06 19.32
C ALA A 790 7.49 -17.22 20.02
N SER A 791 7.10 -17.07 21.28
CA SER A 791 6.48 -18.13 22.08
C SER A 791 5.14 -18.63 21.54
N TRP A 792 4.36 -17.80 20.83
CA TRP A 792 3.06 -18.19 20.26
C TRP A 792 3.10 -18.51 18.76
N SER A 793 4.25 -18.38 18.09
CA SER A 793 4.34 -18.55 16.62
C SER A 793 3.91 -19.95 16.18
N ALA A 794 4.33 -21.00 16.91
CA ALA A 794 3.94 -22.38 16.60
C ALA A 794 2.44 -22.63 16.80
N ASP A 795 1.86 -22.00 17.82
CA ASP A 795 0.42 -22.12 18.11
C ASP A 795 -0.42 -21.37 17.09
N VAL A 796 0.07 -20.23 16.59
CA VAL A 796 -0.55 -19.50 15.47
C VAL A 796 -0.57 -20.35 14.20
N GLU A 797 0.53 -21.03 13.87
CA GLU A 797 0.57 -21.95 12.71
C GLU A 797 -0.35 -23.16 12.89
N THR A 798 -0.46 -23.67 14.12
CA THR A 798 -1.44 -24.71 14.46
C THR A 798 -2.87 -24.20 14.27
N TRP A 799 -3.16 -22.97 14.69
CA TRP A 799 -4.46 -22.35 14.46
C TRP A 799 -4.76 -22.14 12.97
N ARG A 800 -3.78 -21.74 12.16
CA ARG A 800 -3.97 -21.61 10.69
C ARG A 800 -4.41 -22.92 10.06
N LYS A 801 -3.84 -24.05 10.48
CA LYS A 801 -4.26 -25.38 10.04
C LYS A 801 -5.64 -25.75 10.59
N ARG A 802 -5.88 -25.51 11.87
CA ARG A 802 -7.15 -25.81 12.57
C ARG A 802 -8.34 -25.08 11.97
N ARG A 803 -8.17 -23.81 11.55
CA ARG A 803 -9.25 -23.01 10.96
C ARG A 803 -9.52 -23.31 9.48
N ALA A 804 -8.57 -23.92 8.77
CA ALA A 804 -8.63 -24.11 7.32
C ALA A 804 -9.90 -24.82 6.81
N PRO A 805 -10.43 -25.87 7.47
CA PRO A 805 -11.65 -26.55 7.04
C PRO A 805 -12.92 -25.69 7.14
N PHE A 806 -12.87 -24.57 7.86
CA PHE A 806 -14.00 -23.69 8.11
C PHE A 806 -13.98 -22.44 7.25
N LEU A 807 -12.93 -22.24 6.43
CA LEU A 807 -12.81 -21.04 5.60
C LEU A 807 -13.82 -21.06 4.46
N LEU A 808 -14.49 -19.94 4.25
CA LEU A 808 -15.49 -19.76 3.19
C LEU A 808 -14.95 -18.97 1.98
N TYR A 809 -13.81 -18.29 2.14
CA TYR A 809 -13.26 -17.28 1.22
C TYR A 809 -11.73 -17.37 1.05
#